data_AF-A0A432H1M4-F1
#
_entry.id   AF-A0A432H1M4-F1
#
_cell.length_a   1.000
_cell.length_b   1.000
_cell.length_c   1.000
_cell.angle_alpha   90.00
_cell.angle_beta   90.00
_cell.angle_gamma   90.00
#
_symmetry.space_group_name_H-M   'P 1'
#
loop_
_entity.id
_entity.type
_entity.pdbx_description
1 polymer ?
#
loop_
_entity_poly.entity_id
_entity_poly.type
_entity_poly.pdbx_seq_one_letter_code
_entity_poly.pdbx_strand_id
1 'polypeptide(L)'
;MTPRWQLQTCFILVLISGLLASELIQAQAAARPIRATRLQRIPAGALPAGAVPLPVGQVPPGAGVMNKFPPLPPNHFVGQACTQCHDPIFMSMYKASLQAQASGNESSSVALVAEPEKTISIADALNKTTLAKPRDIKAVLEARRDLAFGGLKEMPAEDTAKDQQAIARAERIAMLIRSGNWSGYQEELIACADQATEVHQRAVQLLSRNDQAMLPEEVLDLATVTLPEGSVSTSEEIPPPPVVIEGAPIEVSPVGEFGTPEEFQADRSGQPSPDEISTDNDTEDPLLQAYGVLLKKAASRGSTRTFLQRLEQGAGQYGGSDPENQARACDLLVAAEMHADAKPYLEPLPMEGEASAQLRIRHGRYHLAISRSEEDLKIKRDHQIQSADLFTGVAEDSTADAADRTRSVSFLAQLIPDLPHSWTTSWRQRVFSGSGEVGQALLSSLGSKARSLIQNRSAPAASRLKILQYIRVAVDTLLDQIGDDIGPWQASIDALAVAFSDEANLSLGKPVSLPANRRANQKIRPRDLVDATPDKRWLQAIAPSLRQGCALATIACAARADEPERAMDALRALVDDPAVDTSELASVLISEWSRNLDPNRPDDDFFERRIVTSSGIFFSSFGGQRSAPLTRSKQRRSLRHLGEVVAELREMKVPYLDWTALVGAFAASHSQAEVYLREDIEALFGPVDQLPVAVAEQIAQGMWRQLQRNWRSPELQQSKGTRRTTNELQEEVERGYQLGLLLTAHAREKAPKSWQAPMLAGNLRFDLAEYWHELDPDLERYVPQREAAFARYADAVRIYSDQFEAGNEPRVVTPHLQWFISALGATELGFLTMTTKPENDQVGLLEESLAKLPQEEQVLHRGLFADHHRPSLAENRVRDFPGSPLSSIDVEPPHGHFPQR
;
A
#
# COMPACT_ATOMS: atom_id res chain seq x y z
N MET A 1 -44.52 23.28 42.76
CA MET A 1 -43.93 21.97 43.15
C MET A 1 -44.36 20.95 42.11
N THR A 2 -43.56 20.74 41.04
CA THR A 2 -43.71 19.65 40.03
C THR A 2 -42.71 19.65 38.84
N PRO A 3 -41.59 20.42 38.76
CA PRO A 3 -40.62 20.21 37.65
C PRO A 3 -39.40 19.33 38.02
N ARG A 4 -39.14 19.08 39.30
CA ARG A 4 -37.98 18.26 39.75
C ARG A 4 -38.12 16.75 39.43
N TRP A 5 -39.35 16.24 39.40
CA TRP A 5 -39.60 14.82 39.14
C TRP A 5 -39.52 14.46 37.65
N GLN A 6 -40.01 15.29 36.73
CA GLN A 6 -39.95 14.98 35.29
C GLN A 6 -38.51 14.99 34.72
N LEU A 7 -37.62 15.83 35.24
CA LEU A 7 -36.21 15.88 34.85
C LEU A 7 -35.39 14.68 35.36
N GLN A 8 -35.61 14.24 36.61
CA GLN A 8 -35.04 12.98 37.12
C GLN A 8 -35.58 11.76 36.36
N THR A 9 -36.86 11.78 35.96
CA THR A 9 -37.46 10.66 35.24
C THR A 9 -36.91 10.55 33.81
N CYS A 10 -36.66 11.65 33.09
CA CYS A 10 -36.06 11.59 31.76
C CYS A 10 -34.58 11.12 31.79
N PHE A 11 -33.81 11.53 32.80
CA PHE A 11 -32.41 11.11 32.97
C PHE A 11 -32.29 9.63 33.36
N ILE A 12 -33.20 9.16 34.21
CA ILE A 12 -33.32 7.74 34.59
C ILE A 12 -33.92 6.89 33.45
N LEU A 13 -34.85 7.42 32.64
CA LEU A 13 -35.45 6.68 31.51
C LEU A 13 -34.47 6.45 30.35
N VAL A 14 -33.52 7.37 30.12
CA VAL A 14 -32.42 7.16 29.15
C VAL A 14 -31.44 6.09 29.66
N LEU A 15 -31.28 5.93 30.98
CA LEU A 15 -30.49 4.85 31.59
C LEU A 15 -31.24 3.51 31.66
N ILE A 16 -32.56 3.51 31.95
CA ILE A 16 -33.40 2.31 32.02
C ILE A 16 -33.62 1.68 30.63
N SER A 17 -33.66 2.47 29.56
CA SER A 17 -33.75 1.94 28.19
C SER A 17 -32.46 1.22 27.73
N GLY A 18 -31.30 1.54 28.33
CA GLY A 18 -30.08 0.74 28.21
C GLY A 18 -30.11 -0.56 29.03
N LEU A 19 -30.79 -0.54 30.19
CA LEU A 19 -30.92 -1.68 31.11
C LEU A 19 -31.94 -2.73 30.64
N LEU A 20 -33.07 -2.34 30.05
CA LEU A 20 -34.10 -3.26 29.54
C LEU A 20 -33.64 -4.10 28.34
N ALA A 21 -32.57 -3.71 27.65
CA ALA A 21 -31.92 -4.54 26.64
C ALA A 21 -31.21 -5.78 27.23
N SER A 22 -30.91 -5.77 28.54
CA SER A 22 -30.23 -6.87 29.25
C SER A 22 -31.19 -7.94 29.80
N GLU A 23 -32.45 -7.61 30.10
CA GLU A 23 -33.45 -8.59 30.57
C GLU A 23 -33.91 -9.56 29.49
N LEU A 24 -33.88 -9.16 28.22
CA LEU A 24 -34.20 -10.05 27.09
C LEU A 24 -33.16 -11.17 26.88
N ILE A 25 -31.96 -11.01 27.46
CA ILE A 25 -30.85 -11.98 27.37
C ILE A 25 -30.94 -13.06 28.47
N GLN A 26 -31.50 -12.76 29.64
CA GLN A 26 -31.67 -13.77 30.72
C GLN A 26 -32.83 -14.73 30.49
N ALA A 27 -33.87 -14.34 29.74
CA ALA A 27 -34.99 -15.22 29.43
C ALA A 27 -34.63 -16.37 28.46
N GLN A 28 -33.50 -16.29 27.75
CA GLN A 28 -33.01 -17.34 26.83
C GLN A 28 -31.89 -18.23 27.43
N ALA A 29 -31.37 -17.88 28.61
CA ALA A 29 -30.28 -18.64 29.26
C ALA A 29 -30.75 -19.93 29.99
N ALA A 30 -32.05 -20.18 30.07
CA ALA A 30 -32.62 -21.34 30.76
C ALA A 30 -32.71 -22.64 29.91
N ALA A 31 -32.16 -22.67 28.69
CA ALA A 31 -32.14 -23.86 27.85
C ALA A 31 -30.72 -24.19 27.32
N ARG A 32 -29.98 -25.01 28.07
CA ARG A 32 -28.73 -25.65 27.60
C ARG A 32 -28.76 -27.16 27.83
N PRO A 33 -28.39 -27.99 26.83
CA PRO A 33 -27.76 -29.28 27.08
C PRO A 33 -26.23 -29.19 26.96
N ILE A 34 -25.59 -30.27 27.40
CA ILE A 34 -24.23 -30.41 27.92
C ILE A 34 -23.13 -30.46 26.84
N ARG A 35 -21.93 -29.98 27.23
CA ARG A 35 -20.64 -29.92 26.50
C ARG A 35 -20.15 -31.26 25.93
N ALA A 36 -19.53 -31.20 24.73
CA ALA A 36 -18.55 -32.18 24.24
C ALA A 36 -17.21 -31.49 23.91
N THR A 37 -16.14 -32.22 24.16
CA THR A 37 -14.75 -31.82 24.37
C THR A 37 -13.95 -31.54 23.09
N ARG A 38 -12.98 -30.62 23.21
CA ARG A 38 -11.97 -30.19 22.24
C ARG A 38 -11.06 -31.35 21.82
N LEU A 39 -11.03 -31.71 20.53
CA LEU A 39 -9.99 -32.59 19.95
C LEU A 39 -8.84 -31.74 19.39
N GLN A 40 -7.63 -32.04 19.88
CA GLN A 40 -6.35 -31.47 19.47
C GLN A 40 -5.99 -31.88 18.04
N ARG A 41 -5.48 -30.93 17.24
CA ARG A 41 -4.88 -31.22 15.92
C ARG A 41 -3.45 -31.75 16.11
N ILE A 42 -3.16 -32.87 15.45
CA ILE A 42 -1.83 -33.49 15.35
C ILE A 42 -1.08 -32.83 14.16
N PRO A 43 0.19 -32.43 14.32
CA PRO A 43 1.01 -31.87 13.23
C PRO A 43 1.44 -32.94 12.21
N ALA A 44 1.52 -32.52 10.94
CA ALA A 44 1.98 -33.35 9.83
C ALA A 44 3.50 -33.55 9.86
N GLY A 45 3.97 -34.79 9.77
CA GLY A 45 5.38 -35.11 9.53
C GLY A 45 5.92 -36.32 10.27
N ALA A 46 5.52 -37.53 9.87
CA ALA A 46 6.28 -38.76 10.11
C ALA A 46 5.79 -39.86 9.14
N LEU A 47 6.45 -39.97 7.98
CA LEU A 47 6.38 -41.20 7.20
C LEU A 47 7.49 -42.14 7.69
N PRO A 48 7.18 -43.37 8.12
CA PRO A 48 8.21 -44.37 8.41
C PRO A 48 8.91 -44.84 7.12
N ALA A 49 10.17 -45.27 7.26
CA ALA A 49 11.01 -45.73 6.17
C ALA A 49 10.37 -46.89 5.39
N GLY A 50 10.27 -46.76 4.06
CA GLY A 50 9.80 -47.81 3.14
C GLY A 50 8.69 -47.41 2.16
N ALA A 51 8.14 -46.20 2.23
CA ALA A 51 7.10 -45.75 1.30
C ALA A 51 7.71 -45.16 0.00
N VAL A 52 7.56 -45.86 -1.12
CA VAL A 52 7.82 -45.33 -2.47
C VAL A 52 6.52 -44.76 -3.03
N PRO A 53 6.46 -43.50 -3.47
CA PRO A 53 5.27 -42.97 -4.15
C PRO A 53 5.26 -43.46 -5.61
N LEU A 54 4.23 -44.20 -6.00
CA LEU A 54 3.93 -44.47 -7.41
C LEU A 54 3.14 -43.27 -7.98
N PRO A 55 3.57 -42.65 -9.09
CA PRO A 55 2.78 -41.64 -9.77
C PRO A 55 1.54 -42.26 -10.44
N VAL A 56 0.43 -41.53 -10.33
CA VAL A 56 -0.88 -41.92 -10.87
C VAL A 56 -0.84 -41.96 -12.39
N GLY A 57 -1.20 -43.11 -12.97
CA GLY A 57 -1.52 -43.24 -14.39
C GLY A 57 -0.75 -44.33 -15.12
N GLN A 58 -1.11 -45.60 -14.89
CA GLN A 58 -1.11 -46.71 -15.86
C GLN A 58 -1.55 -47.98 -15.13
N VAL A 59 -2.79 -48.43 -15.35
CA VAL A 59 -3.22 -49.79 -14.98
C VAL A 59 -3.14 -50.64 -16.25
N PRO A 60 -2.39 -51.75 -16.26
CA PRO A 60 -2.38 -52.66 -17.41
C PRO A 60 -3.75 -53.37 -17.52
N PRO A 61 -4.21 -53.69 -18.74
CA PRO A 61 -5.49 -54.38 -18.92
C PRO A 61 -5.36 -55.83 -18.43
N GLY A 62 -6.16 -56.22 -17.43
CA GLY A 62 -6.29 -57.64 -17.05
C GLY A 62 -6.43 -58.00 -15.57
N ALA A 63 -6.72 -57.07 -14.65
CA ALA A 63 -6.95 -57.42 -13.24
C ALA A 63 -8.33 -56.92 -12.77
N GLY A 64 -9.33 -57.80 -12.82
CA GLY A 64 -10.62 -57.58 -12.19
C GLY A 64 -10.55 -57.84 -10.68
N VAL A 65 -10.99 -56.88 -9.87
CA VAL A 65 -11.31 -57.11 -8.46
C VAL A 65 -12.60 -56.38 -8.10
N MET A 66 -13.62 -57.16 -7.76
CA MET A 66 -14.86 -56.68 -7.15
C MET A 66 -14.57 -56.09 -5.77
N ASN A 67 -15.00 -54.86 -5.50
CA ASN A 67 -15.15 -54.35 -4.14
C ASN A 67 -16.54 -53.74 -3.94
N LYS A 68 -17.37 -54.41 -3.12
CA LYS A 68 -18.69 -53.98 -2.69
C LYS A 68 -18.57 -53.09 -1.44
N PHE A 69 -18.01 -51.90 -1.57
CA PHE A 69 -18.05 -50.85 -0.54
C PHE A 69 -18.46 -49.52 -1.17
N PRO A 70 -19.39 -48.75 -0.57
CA PRO A 70 -19.72 -47.41 -1.05
C PRO A 70 -18.50 -46.46 -0.89
N PRO A 71 -18.37 -45.42 -1.73
CA PRO A 71 -17.21 -44.53 -1.70
C PRO A 71 -17.10 -43.80 -0.36
N LEU A 72 -15.92 -43.91 0.25
CA LEU A 72 -15.56 -43.18 1.47
C LEU A 72 -15.43 -41.68 1.16
N PRO A 73 -15.72 -40.79 2.12
CA PRO A 73 -15.57 -39.35 1.93
C PRO A 73 -14.11 -38.95 1.61
N PRO A 74 -13.88 -37.84 0.89
CA PRO A 74 -12.53 -37.42 0.50
C PRO A 74 -11.69 -37.14 1.75
N ASN A 75 -10.51 -37.77 1.82
CA ASN A 75 -9.50 -37.80 2.91
C ASN A 75 -9.51 -39.01 3.87
N HIS A 76 -10.12 -40.15 3.52
CA HIS A 76 -10.00 -41.39 4.31
C HIS A 76 -9.11 -42.45 3.61
N PHE A 77 -8.08 -42.96 4.30
CA PHE A 77 -7.25 -44.08 3.83
C PHE A 77 -7.62 -45.38 4.54
N VAL A 78 -7.60 -46.51 3.81
CA VAL A 78 -7.94 -47.83 4.36
C VAL A 78 -6.87 -48.26 5.38
N GLY A 79 -7.27 -48.55 6.63
CA GLY A 79 -6.38 -49.15 7.64
C GLY A 79 -6.20 -48.40 8.97
N GLN A 80 -6.88 -47.27 9.21
CA GLN A 80 -6.89 -46.63 10.54
C GLN A 80 -8.16 -46.97 11.33
N ALA A 81 -8.00 -47.39 12.59
CA ALA A 81 -9.10 -47.61 13.53
C ALA A 81 -9.65 -46.27 14.04
N CYS A 82 -10.54 -45.65 13.27
CA CYS A 82 -11.23 -44.42 13.66
C CYS A 82 -12.56 -44.76 14.36
N THR A 83 -12.71 -44.34 15.62
CA THR A 83 -13.93 -44.54 16.42
C THR A 83 -15.16 -43.81 15.88
N GLN A 84 -14.98 -42.84 14.97
CA GLN A 84 -16.09 -42.12 14.33
C GLN A 84 -16.69 -42.85 13.11
N CYS A 85 -15.98 -43.81 12.50
CA CYS A 85 -16.50 -44.59 11.37
C CYS A 85 -17.45 -45.73 11.79
N HIS A 86 -17.51 -46.00 13.10
CA HIS A 86 -18.42 -46.98 13.70
C HIS A 86 -19.61 -46.33 14.41
N ASP A 87 -19.73 -44.99 14.36
CA ASP A 87 -20.90 -44.28 14.88
C ASP A 87 -22.10 -44.53 13.94
N PRO A 88 -23.13 -45.28 14.39
CA PRO A 88 -24.28 -45.64 13.56
C PRO A 88 -25.11 -44.41 13.17
N ILE A 89 -25.08 -43.36 13.97
CA ILE A 89 -25.85 -42.13 13.75
C ILE A 89 -25.21 -41.35 12.60
N PHE A 90 -23.89 -41.20 12.59
CA PHE A 90 -23.18 -40.54 11.50
C PHE A 90 -23.34 -41.28 10.16
N MET A 91 -23.20 -42.62 10.16
CA MET A 91 -23.37 -43.42 8.94
C MET A 91 -24.81 -43.48 8.43
N SER A 92 -25.80 -43.34 9.31
CA SER A 92 -27.21 -43.24 8.88
C SER A 92 -27.51 -41.89 8.23
N MET A 93 -26.96 -40.78 8.75
CA MET A 93 -27.11 -39.45 8.14
C MET A 93 -26.36 -39.35 6.80
N TYR A 94 -25.16 -39.93 6.68
CA TYR A 94 -24.42 -39.96 5.42
C TYR A 94 -25.13 -40.81 4.35
N LYS A 95 -25.68 -41.98 4.71
CA LYS A 95 -26.52 -42.78 3.80
C LYS A 95 -27.81 -42.08 3.42
N ALA A 96 -28.44 -41.36 4.35
CA ALA A 96 -29.63 -40.56 4.08
C ALA A 96 -29.33 -39.41 3.10
N SER A 97 -28.16 -38.76 3.19
CA SER A 97 -27.75 -37.74 2.22
C SER A 97 -27.51 -38.29 0.82
N LEU A 98 -27.04 -39.54 0.71
CA LEU A 98 -26.87 -40.22 -0.58
C LEU A 98 -28.20 -40.69 -1.19
N GLN A 99 -29.18 -41.07 -0.34
CA GLN A 99 -30.52 -41.44 -0.80
C GLN A 99 -31.38 -40.23 -1.18
N ALA A 100 -31.23 -39.08 -0.51
CA ALA A 100 -31.92 -37.84 -0.85
C ALA A 100 -31.47 -37.24 -2.20
N GLN A 101 -30.24 -37.52 -2.64
CA GLN A 101 -29.76 -37.17 -3.99
C GLN A 101 -30.24 -38.14 -5.09
N ALA A 102 -30.81 -39.30 -4.72
CA ALA A 102 -31.24 -40.33 -5.67
C ALA A 102 -32.76 -40.43 -5.86
N SER A 103 -33.59 -39.78 -5.03
CA SER A 103 -35.06 -39.83 -5.09
C SER A 103 -35.71 -38.50 -5.52
N GLY A 104 -35.00 -37.69 -6.32
CA GLY A 104 -35.54 -36.50 -6.97
C GLY A 104 -36.23 -36.75 -8.30
N ASN A 105 -36.66 -37.99 -8.62
CA ASN A 105 -37.43 -38.25 -9.82
C ASN A 105 -38.43 -39.42 -9.64
N GLU A 106 -39.68 -39.13 -10.06
CA GLU A 106 -40.87 -39.98 -10.19
C GLU A 106 -41.69 -40.19 -8.89
N SER A 107 -43.00 -39.88 -8.81
CA SER A 107 -44.07 -40.05 -9.82
C SER A 107 -45.35 -39.23 -9.52
N SER A 108 -45.99 -38.62 -10.53
CA SER A 108 -47.42 -38.83 -10.91
C SER A 108 -47.97 -37.86 -11.98
N SER A 109 -48.62 -38.47 -12.99
CA SER A 109 -49.71 -38.01 -13.89
C SER A 109 -49.50 -36.90 -14.96
N VAL A 110 -49.28 -37.38 -16.19
CA VAL A 110 -49.84 -37.00 -17.52
C VAL A 110 -50.84 -35.83 -17.61
N ALA A 111 -50.46 -34.77 -18.35
CA ALA A 111 -51.22 -34.15 -19.46
C ALA A 111 -50.33 -33.17 -20.26
N LEU A 112 -50.47 -33.17 -21.58
CA LEU A 112 -49.57 -32.61 -22.61
C LEU A 112 -49.27 -31.09 -22.52
N VAL A 113 -47.98 -30.73 -22.61
CA VAL A 113 -47.51 -29.40 -23.06
C VAL A 113 -46.26 -29.59 -23.93
N ALA A 114 -46.20 -28.84 -25.04
CA ALA A 114 -45.17 -28.86 -26.07
C ALA A 114 -43.74 -28.62 -25.53
N GLU A 115 -42.77 -29.27 -26.18
CA GLU A 115 -41.36 -29.39 -25.78
C GLU A 115 -40.56 -28.07 -25.75
N PRO A 116 -39.58 -27.96 -24.83
CA PRO A 116 -38.34 -27.25 -25.11
C PRO A 116 -37.08 -28.12 -24.92
N GLU A 117 -36.07 -27.75 -25.70
CA GLU A 117 -34.91 -28.49 -26.14
C GLU A 117 -33.89 -28.90 -25.05
N LYS A 118 -33.22 -30.03 -25.28
CA LYS A 118 -32.13 -30.56 -24.43
C LYS A 118 -30.84 -29.78 -24.61
N THR A 119 -30.32 -29.21 -23.52
CA THR A 119 -28.96 -28.65 -23.46
C THR A 119 -27.91 -29.76 -23.52
N ILE A 120 -27.08 -29.74 -24.54
CA ILE A 120 -25.92 -30.64 -24.73
C ILE A 120 -24.74 -30.10 -23.90
N SER A 121 -24.03 -30.97 -23.17
CA SER A 121 -22.79 -30.64 -22.48
C SER A 121 -21.69 -30.25 -23.48
N ILE A 122 -20.86 -29.25 -23.16
CA ILE A 122 -19.74 -28.77 -23.99
C ILE A 122 -18.80 -29.91 -24.41
N ALA A 123 -18.64 -30.93 -23.55
CA ALA A 123 -17.84 -32.13 -23.86
C ALA A 123 -18.49 -33.03 -24.92
N ASP A 124 -19.83 -33.13 -24.94
CA ASP A 124 -20.57 -33.88 -25.98
C ASP A 124 -20.69 -33.08 -27.29
N ALA A 125 -20.66 -31.74 -27.22
CA ALA A 125 -20.56 -30.89 -28.41
C ALA A 125 -19.18 -31.05 -29.08
N LEU A 126 -18.09 -31.06 -28.31
CA LEU A 126 -16.72 -31.26 -28.80
C LEU A 126 -16.49 -32.66 -29.40
N ASN A 127 -17.11 -33.70 -28.84
CA ASN A 127 -17.02 -35.06 -29.38
C ASN A 127 -17.85 -35.30 -30.64
N LYS A 128 -18.86 -34.46 -30.91
CA LYS A 128 -19.67 -34.51 -32.15
C LYS A 128 -19.09 -33.67 -33.29
N THR A 129 -18.27 -32.66 -32.98
CA THR A 129 -17.48 -32.00 -34.00
C THR A 129 -16.29 -32.88 -34.34
N THR A 130 -16.30 -33.46 -35.54
CA THR A 130 -15.15 -34.13 -36.16
C THR A 130 -13.97 -33.17 -36.31
N LEU A 131 -13.24 -32.92 -35.23
CA LEU A 131 -11.90 -32.33 -35.24
C LEU A 131 -10.86 -33.42 -35.02
N ALA A 132 -10.97 -34.49 -35.81
CA ALA A 132 -9.81 -35.28 -36.18
C ALA A 132 -9.12 -34.55 -37.34
N LYS A 133 -7.87 -34.11 -37.12
CA LYS A 133 -6.97 -33.42 -38.07
C LYS A 133 -7.28 -33.72 -39.55
N PRO A 134 -7.45 -32.66 -40.38
CA PRO A 134 -6.29 -32.06 -41.06
C PRO A 134 -6.29 -30.51 -40.94
N ARG A 135 -5.17 -29.85 -40.57
CA ARG A 135 -4.11 -29.35 -41.48
C ARG A 135 -4.51 -28.30 -42.53
N ASP A 136 -5.69 -27.69 -42.44
CA ASP A 136 -6.03 -26.50 -43.24
C ASP A 136 -6.40 -25.29 -42.37
N ILE A 137 -5.63 -24.22 -42.51
CA ILE A 137 -5.74 -22.95 -41.77
C ILE A 137 -7.09 -22.29 -42.02
N LYS A 138 -7.66 -22.47 -43.22
CA LYS A 138 -8.93 -21.85 -43.62
C LYS A 138 -10.12 -22.30 -42.76
N ALA A 139 -10.13 -23.58 -42.35
CA ALA A 139 -11.18 -24.14 -41.50
C ALA A 139 -11.10 -23.65 -40.04
N VAL A 140 -9.90 -23.32 -39.55
CA VAL A 140 -9.70 -22.72 -38.22
C VAL A 140 -10.19 -21.27 -38.20
N LEU A 141 -9.98 -20.55 -39.31
CA LEU A 141 -10.45 -19.17 -39.49
C LEU A 141 -11.99 -19.10 -39.57
N GLU A 142 -12.64 -20.02 -40.29
CA GLU A 142 -14.11 -20.10 -40.38
C GLU A 142 -14.75 -20.44 -39.01
N ALA A 143 -14.18 -21.36 -38.24
CA ALA A 143 -14.74 -21.73 -36.93
C ALA A 143 -14.64 -20.61 -35.86
N ARG A 144 -13.64 -19.72 -35.95
CA ARG A 144 -13.51 -18.55 -35.07
C ARG A 144 -14.58 -17.50 -35.31
N ARG A 145 -14.92 -17.30 -36.58
CA ARG A 145 -15.92 -16.34 -37.03
C ARG A 145 -17.29 -16.66 -36.42
N ASP A 146 -17.63 -17.93 -36.30
CA ASP A 146 -18.95 -18.36 -35.81
C ASP A 146 -19.12 -18.30 -34.28
N LEU A 147 -18.03 -18.26 -33.50
CA LEU A 147 -18.06 -18.30 -32.03
C LEU A 147 -18.08 -16.92 -31.33
N ALA A 148 -17.83 -15.82 -32.06
CA ALA A 148 -17.52 -14.51 -31.46
C ALA A 148 -18.70 -13.51 -31.31
N PHE A 149 -19.93 -13.88 -31.66
CA PHE A 149 -21.03 -12.91 -31.76
C PHE A 149 -21.84 -12.70 -30.47
N GLY A 150 -21.36 -11.76 -29.65
CA GLY A 150 -22.20 -10.94 -28.78
C GLY A 150 -22.05 -9.47 -29.17
N GLY A 151 -22.79 -9.03 -30.20
CA GLY A 151 -23.02 -7.63 -30.63
C GLY A 151 -21.80 -6.69 -30.73
N LEU A 152 -21.47 -6.22 -31.93
CA LEU A 152 -20.54 -5.10 -32.11
C LEU A 152 -21.08 -3.86 -31.37
N LYS A 153 -20.24 -3.23 -30.54
CA LYS A 153 -20.57 -1.97 -29.83
C LYS A 153 -21.02 -0.91 -30.86
N GLU A 154 -22.10 -0.19 -30.55
CA GLU A 154 -22.58 0.92 -31.39
C GLU A 154 -21.54 2.03 -31.47
N MET A 155 -21.44 2.66 -32.64
CA MET A 155 -20.50 3.78 -32.86
C MET A 155 -20.95 5.01 -32.06
N PRO A 156 -20.01 5.76 -31.46
CA PRO A 156 -20.31 7.09 -30.92
C PRO A 156 -20.88 8.00 -32.03
N ALA A 157 -21.74 8.96 -31.66
CA ALA A 157 -22.29 9.94 -32.61
C ALA A 157 -21.17 10.72 -33.33
N GLU A 158 -21.38 11.13 -34.58
CA GLU A 158 -20.38 11.86 -35.40
C GLU A 158 -19.84 13.13 -34.73
N ASP A 159 -20.61 13.72 -33.80
CA ASP A 159 -20.28 14.95 -33.07
C ASP A 159 -19.33 14.72 -31.86
N THR A 160 -18.99 13.47 -31.53
CA THR A 160 -18.07 13.14 -30.43
C THR A 160 -16.63 13.52 -30.76
N ALA A 161 -15.82 13.78 -29.72
CA ALA A 161 -14.41 14.14 -29.91
C ALA A 161 -13.67 13.09 -30.75
N LYS A 162 -12.90 13.53 -31.76
CA LYS A 162 -12.18 12.66 -32.70
C LYS A 162 -11.37 11.54 -32.03
N ASP A 163 -10.81 11.83 -30.85
CA ASP A 163 -10.05 10.88 -30.04
C ASP A 163 -10.93 9.72 -29.50
N GLN A 164 -12.13 10.02 -29.00
CA GLN A 164 -13.08 9.00 -28.53
C GLN A 164 -13.57 8.10 -29.68
N GLN A 165 -13.76 8.67 -30.87
CA GLN A 165 -14.08 7.90 -32.08
C GLN A 165 -12.94 6.96 -32.46
N ALA A 166 -11.67 7.42 -32.37
CA ALA A 166 -10.51 6.58 -32.64
C ALA A 166 -10.38 5.41 -31.64
N ILE A 167 -10.68 5.63 -30.35
CA ILE A 167 -10.73 4.56 -29.33
C ILE A 167 -11.80 3.52 -29.70
N ALA A 168 -13.02 3.96 -29.98
CA ALA A 168 -14.13 3.06 -30.31
C ALA A 168 -13.85 2.24 -31.59
N ARG A 169 -13.30 2.89 -32.62
CA ARG A 169 -12.87 2.23 -33.87
C ARG A 169 -11.78 1.19 -33.61
N ALA A 170 -10.80 1.50 -32.77
CA ALA A 170 -9.73 0.56 -32.42
C ALA A 170 -10.25 -0.66 -31.65
N GLU A 171 -11.20 -0.48 -30.72
CA GLU A 171 -11.88 -1.59 -30.03
C GLU A 171 -12.64 -2.49 -31.01
N ARG A 172 -13.37 -1.87 -31.95
CA ARG A 172 -14.11 -2.58 -33.00
C ARG A 172 -13.18 -3.36 -33.91
N ILE A 173 -12.10 -2.75 -34.41
CA ILE A 173 -11.10 -3.42 -35.25
C ILE A 173 -10.46 -4.60 -34.51
N ALA A 174 -10.10 -4.44 -33.23
CA ALA A 174 -9.55 -5.53 -32.44
C ALA A 174 -10.54 -6.72 -32.34
N MET A 175 -11.86 -6.47 -32.27
CA MET A 175 -12.90 -7.51 -32.27
C MET A 175 -13.03 -8.18 -33.66
N LEU A 176 -12.92 -7.42 -34.74
CA LEU A 176 -12.94 -7.94 -36.11
C LEU A 176 -11.73 -8.86 -36.37
N ILE A 177 -10.54 -8.46 -35.95
CA ILE A 177 -9.33 -9.29 -36.05
C ILE A 177 -9.46 -10.57 -35.22
N ARG A 178 -9.96 -10.49 -33.98
CA ARG A 178 -10.21 -11.68 -33.12
C ARG A 178 -11.17 -12.70 -33.71
N SER A 179 -12.17 -12.22 -34.44
CA SER A 179 -13.17 -13.05 -35.11
C SER A 179 -12.71 -13.56 -36.49
N GLY A 180 -11.50 -13.22 -36.92
CA GLY A 180 -10.97 -13.61 -38.24
C GLY A 180 -11.60 -12.84 -39.40
N ASN A 181 -12.32 -11.75 -39.14
CA ASN A 181 -12.96 -10.92 -40.17
C ASN A 181 -12.00 -9.84 -40.71
N TRP A 182 -11.01 -10.29 -41.50
CA TRP A 182 -10.01 -9.41 -42.11
C TRP A 182 -10.59 -8.42 -43.13
N SER A 183 -11.68 -8.77 -43.82
CA SER A 183 -12.36 -7.85 -44.75
C SER A 183 -13.04 -6.71 -44.01
N GLY A 184 -13.73 -6.98 -42.90
CA GLY A 184 -14.35 -5.95 -42.08
C GLY A 184 -13.31 -5.01 -41.45
N TYR A 185 -12.13 -5.53 -41.09
CA TYR A 185 -11.01 -4.70 -40.64
C TYR A 185 -10.54 -3.72 -41.71
N GLN A 186 -10.38 -4.18 -42.96
CA GLN A 186 -10.01 -3.30 -44.08
C GLN A 186 -11.10 -2.26 -44.39
N GLU A 187 -12.37 -2.66 -44.37
CA GLU A 187 -13.51 -1.74 -44.55
C GLU A 187 -13.52 -0.63 -43.50
N GLU A 188 -13.31 -0.97 -42.22
CA GLU A 188 -13.25 0.02 -41.14
C GLU A 188 -12.02 0.94 -41.26
N LEU A 189 -10.85 0.43 -41.67
CA LEU A 189 -9.68 1.28 -41.95
C LEU A 189 -9.93 2.25 -43.11
N ILE A 190 -10.59 1.80 -44.17
CA ILE A 190 -10.97 2.66 -45.30
C ILE A 190 -12.00 3.71 -44.85
N ALA A 191 -12.96 3.32 -44.01
CA ALA A 191 -13.98 4.22 -43.47
C ALA A 191 -13.41 5.30 -42.55
N CYS A 192 -12.24 5.05 -41.93
CA CYS A 192 -11.54 6.00 -41.07
C CYS A 192 -10.24 6.53 -41.69
N ALA A 193 -10.16 6.66 -43.03
CA ALA A 193 -8.93 7.01 -43.75
C ALA A 193 -8.09 8.16 -43.14
N ASP A 194 -8.71 9.19 -42.55
CA ASP A 194 -8.02 10.31 -41.89
C ASP A 194 -7.38 9.95 -40.53
N GLN A 195 -7.84 8.88 -39.89
CA GLN A 195 -7.38 8.35 -38.60
C GLN A 195 -6.79 6.93 -38.69
N ALA A 196 -6.69 6.35 -39.88
CA ALA A 196 -6.40 4.92 -40.08
C ALA A 196 -5.11 4.47 -39.37
N THR A 197 -4.06 5.29 -39.40
CA THR A 197 -2.79 5.02 -38.71
C THR A 197 -2.94 4.96 -37.19
N GLU A 198 -3.60 5.96 -36.59
CA GLU A 198 -3.80 6.03 -35.15
C GLU A 198 -4.70 4.88 -34.66
N VAL A 199 -5.80 4.63 -35.37
CA VAL A 199 -6.75 3.55 -35.06
C VAL A 199 -6.05 2.18 -35.15
N HIS A 200 -5.26 1.96 -36.19
CA HIS A 200 -4.49 0.73 -36.36
C HIS A 200 -3.49 0.52 -35.21
N GLN A 201 -2.70 1.53 -34.87
CA GLN A 201 -1.74 1.45 -33.77
C GLN A 201 -2.42 1.11 -32.43
N ARG A 202 -3.52 1.79 -32.09
CA ARG A 202 -4.30 1.50 -30.88
C ARG A 202 -4.88 0.09 -30.90
N ALA A 203 -5.38 -0.38 -32.04
CA ALA A 203 -5.93 -1.72 -32.17
C ALA A 203 -4.85 -2.80 -31.94
N VAL A 204 -3.66 -2.64 -32.55
CA VAL A 204 -2.52 -3.55 -32.34
C VAL A 204 -2.09 -3.56 -30.86
N GLN A 205 -2.05 -2.40 -30.20
CA GLN A 205 -1.76 -2.31 -28.77
C GLN A 205 -2.82 -3.04 -27.91
N LEU A 206 -4.11 -2.86 -28.20
CA LEU A 206 -5.21 -3.57 -27.51
C LEU A 206 -5.11 -5.09 -27.70
N LEU A 207 -4.77 -5.53 -28.92
CA LEU A 207 -4.55 -6.94 -29.22
C LEU A 207 -3.33 -7.48 -28.47
N SER A 208 -2.21 -6.76 -28.45
CA SER A 208 -0.99 -7.20 -27.74
C SER A 208 -1.24 -7.46 -26.25
N ARG A 209 -2.14 -6.70 -25.60
CA ARG A 209 -2.49 -6.85 -24.19
C ARG A 209 -3.45 -8.02 -23.96
N ASN A 210 -4.52 -8.09 -24.74
CA ASN A 210 -5.70 -8.90 -24.42
C ASN A 210 -5.87 -10.16 -25.28
N ASP A 211 -5.17 -10.24 -26.42
CA ASP A 211 -5.32 -11.36 -27.35
C ASP A 211 -4.49 -12.58 -26.96
N GLN A 212 -5.07 -13.76 -27.16
CA GLN A 212 -4.44 -15.06 -26.93
C GLN A 212 -4.62 -16.03 -28.10
N ALA A 213 -5.15 -15.60 -29.22
CA ALA A 213 -5.65 -16.49 -30.25
C ALA A 213 -4.86 -16.36 -31.58
N MET A 214 -4.25 -15.22 -31.89
CA MET A 214 -3.57 -15.01 -33.18
C MET A 214 -2.51 -16.07 -33.55
N LEU A 215 -2.43 -16.37 -34.85
CA LEU A 215 -1.39 -17.18 -35.50
C LEU A 215 -0.19 -16.31 -35.94
N PRO A 216 1.04 -16.86 -36.04
CA PRO A 216 2.21 -16.07 -36.45
C PRO A 216 2.03 -15.35 -37.81
N GLU A 217 1.40 -16.00 -38.77
CA GLU A 217 1.06 -15.42 -40.08
C GLU A 217 0.06 -14.27 -40.01
N GLU A 218 -0.91 -14.32 -39.10
CA GLU A 218 -1.87 -13.22 -38.87
C GLU A 218 -1.17 -11.99 -38.31
N VAL A 219 -0.14 -12.18 -37.49
CA VAL A 219 0.69 -11.07 -37.00
C VAL A 219 1.51 -10.46 -38.14
N LEU A 220 2.02 -11.28 -39.06
CA LEU A 220 2.73 -10.80 -40.25
C LEU A 220 1.79 -10.05 -41.21
N ASP A 221 0.57 -10.53 -41.40
CA ASP A 221 -0.45 -9.86 -42.21
C ASP A 221 -0.80 -8.50 -41.58
N LEU A 222 -0.98 -8.44 -40.26
CA LEU A 222 -1.21 -7.19 -39.53
C LEU A 222 -0.03 -6.20 -39.60
N ALA A 223 1.19 -6.71 -39.69
CA ALA A 223 2.42 -5.91 -39.83
C ALA A 223 2.68 -5.44 -41.27
N THR A 224 2.06 -6.06 -42.27
CA THR A 224 2.26 -5.77 -43.70
C THR A 224 1.07 -5.10 -44.37
N VAL A 225 0.03 -4.75 -43.60
CA VAL A 225 -1.12 -3.99 -44.08
C VAL A 225 -0.69 -2.64 -44.65
N THR A 226 -1.19 -2.35 -45.85
CA THR A 226 -1.14 -1.01 -46.43
C THR A 226 -2.26 -0.17 -45.85
N LEU A 227 -1.92 0.89 -45.12
CA LEU A 227 -2.89 1.83 -44.57
C LEU A 227 -3.31 2.85 -45.64
N PRO A 228 -4.60 3.23 -45.72
CA PRO A 228 -5.05 4.27 -46.65
C PRO A 228 -4.46 5.63 -46.26
N GLU A 229 -3.93 6.37 -47.23
CA GLU A 229 -3.40 7.72 -47.01
C GLU A 229 -4.56 8.72 -46.90
N GLY A 230 -4.56 9.54 -45.85
CA GLY A 230 -5.53 10.63 -45.69
C GLY A 230 -5.39 11.63 -46.83
N SER A 231 -6.49 11.95 -47.51
CA SER A 231 -6.50 12.94 -48.58
C SER A 231 -6.16 14.33 -48.03
N VAL A 232 -4.90 14.76 -48.22
CA VAL A 232 -4.59 16.19 -48.23
C VAL A 232 -5.29 16.76 -49.45
N SER A 233 -6.37 17.52 -49.22
CA SER A 233 -6.98 18.31 -50.28
C SER A 233 -5.97 19.35 -50.76
N THR A 234 -5.26 19.05 -51.84
CA THR A 234 -4.67 20.06 -52.71
C THR A 234 -5.82 20.89 -53.26
N SER A 235 -6.01 22.09 -52.70
CA SER A 235 -6.88 23.09 -53.30
C SER A 235 -6.33 23.46 -54.68
N GLU A 236 -7.17 23.22 -55.68
CA GLU A 236 -7.16 23.79 -57.04
C GLU A 236 -6.20 24.97 -57.28
N GLU A 237 -5.35 24.81 -58.29
CA GLU A 237 -4.65 25.90 -58.97
C GLU A 237 -5.64 27.01 -59.37
N ILE A 238 -5.57 28.14 -58.68
CA ILE A 238 -6.08 29.41 -59.17
C ILE A 238 -4.92 30.08 -59.93
N PRO A 239 -5.07 30.45 -61.22
CA PRO A 239 -3.99 31.09 -61.97
C PRO A 239 -3.70 32.49 -61.37
N PRO A 240 -2.44 32.92 -61.35
CA PRO A 240 -2.04 34.14 -60.67
C PRO A 240 -2.47 35.40 -61.46
N PRO A 241 -3.01 36.44 -60.81
CA PRO A 241 -3.02 37.79 -61.37
C PRO A 241 -1.61 38.42 -61.26
N PRO A 242 -1.28 39.42 -62.08
CA PRO A 242 0.09 39.77 -62.41
C PRO A 242 0.83 40.50 -61.28
N VAL A 243 2.13 40.26 -61.25
CA VAL A 243 3.14 40.90 -60.40
C VAL A 243 3.19 42.41 -60.65
N VAL A 244 3.06 43.20 -59.58
CA VAL A 244 3.57 44.57 -59.50
C VAL A 244 4.56 44.62 -58.33
N ILE A 245 5.79 45.02 -58.66
CA ILE A 245 6.93 45.18 -57.75
C ILE A 245 6.90 46.61 -57.18
N GLU A 246 7.32 46.74 -55.92
CA GLU A 246 7.94 47.90 -55.22
C GLU A 246 7.35 47.95 -53.79
N GLY A 247 8.08 47.78 -52.69
CA GLY A 247 9.26 48.50 -52.22
C GLY A 247 8.98 48.83 -50.74
N ALA A 248 9.92 48.54 -49.84
CA ALA A 248 9.86 48.80 -48.38
C ALA A 248 9.68 50.32 -48.05
N PRO A 249 9.56 50.79 -46.78
CA PRO A 249 9.72 50.09 -45.49
C PRO A 249 8.72 50.46 -44.36
N ILE A 250 8.94 49.73 -43.27
CA ILE A 250 8.51 49.88 -41.87
C ILE A 250 8.49 51.35 -41.38
N GLU A 251 7.40 51.73 -40.69
CA GLU A 251 7.39 52.84 -39.73
C GLU A 251 6.93 52.35 -38.36
N VAL A 252 7.72 52.73 -37.35
CA VAL A 252 7.63 52.38 -35.93
C VAL A 252 6.87 53.48 -35.21
N SER A 253 5.96 53.16 -34.27
CA SER A 253 5.98 53.68 -32.88
C SER A 253 4.73 53.39 -32.05
N PRO A 254 4.83 53.44 -30.71
CA PRO A 254 4.07 52.63 -29.78
C PRO A 254 3.19 53.45 -28.81
N VAL A 255 2.64 52.74 -27.81
CA VAL A 255 2.22 53.21 -26.46
C VAL A 255 0.74 53.58 -26.28
N GLY A 256 0.16 52.95 -25.25
CA GLY A 256 -1.11 53.28 -24.59
C GLY A 256 -1.47 52.16 -23.60
N GLU A 257 -0.75 52.06 -22.48
CA GLU A 257 -1.23 52.38 -21.12
C GLU A 257 -2.24 51.36 -20.56
N PHE A 258 -1.74 50.53 -19.63
CA PHE A 258 -2.51 49.61 -18.80
C PHE A 258 -3.14 50.36 -17.62
N GLY A 259 -4.46 50.24 -17.49
CA GLY A 259 -5.20 50.50 -16.25
C GLY A 259 -5.05 49.35 -15.25
N THR A 260 -5.11 49.71 -13.97
CA THR A 260 -4.92 48.90 -12.76
C THR A 260 -6.05 47.89 -12.46
N PRO A 261 -5.84 46.95 -11.51
CA PRO A 261 -6.46 45.62 -11.50
C PRO A 261 -7.66 45.51 -10.55
N GLU A 262 -8.73 44.83 -11.01
CA GLU A 262 -9.81 44.34 -10.15
C GLU A 262 -10.01 42.82 -10.37
N GLU A 263 -9.85 42.10 -9.27
CA GLU A 263 -10.49 40.83 -8.90
C GLU A 263 -10.65 39.73 -9.97
N PHE A 264 -9.61 38.91 -10.12
CA PHE A 264 -9.74 37.58 -10.70
C PHE A 264 -10.07 36.56 -9.59
N GLN A 265 -11.35 36.23 -9.46
CA GLN A 265 -11.79 35.02 -8.76
C GLN A 265 -11.26 33.81 -9.54
N ALA A 266 -10.45 33.01 -8.85
CA ALA A 266 -9.93 31.75 -9.34
C ALA A 266 -11.08 30.73 -9.50
N ASP A 267 -11.57 30.56 -10.73
CA ASP A 267 -12.32 29.36 -11.10
C ASP A 267 -11.33 28.19 -11.17
N ARG A 268 -11.32 27.41 -10.09
CA ARG A 268 -10.68 26.09 -10.01
C ARG A 268 -11.54 25.10 -10.80
N SER A 269 -11.40 25.11 -12.12
CA SER A 269 -11.94 24.06 -12.99
C SER A 269 -11.03 23.80 -14.20
N GLY A 270 -9.72 23.73 -13.94
CA GLY A 270 -8.72 23.20 -14.86
C GLY A 270 -8.06 21.96 -14.28
N GLN A 271 -8.84 20.89 -14.02
CA GLN A 271 -8.24 19.57 -13.91
C GLN A 271 -7.83 19.13 -15.32
N PRO A 272 -6.57 18.74 -15.58
CA PRO A 272 -6.28 18.01 -16.80
C PRO A 272 -7.08 16.71 -16.77
N SER A 273 -7.77 16.40 -17.86
CA SER A 273 -8.49 15.16 -18.04
C SER A 273 -7.54 13.97 -17.84
N PRO A 274 -7.94 12.84 -17.20
CA PRO A 274 -7.01 11.77 -16.82
C PRO A 274 -6.37 10.99 -17.99
N ASP A 275 -6.67 11.31 -19.24
CA ASP A 275 -6.31 10.51 -20.40
C ASP A 275 -5.48 11.25 -21.47
N GLU A 276 -4.89 12.41 -21.15
CA GLU A 276 -3.77 12.91 -21.96
C GLU A 276 -2.55 12.01 -21.71
N ILE A 277 -2.45 10.95 -22.51
CA ILE A 277 -1.25 10.13 -22.65
C ILE A 277 -0.16 11.08 -23.15
N SER A 278 0.66 11.57 -22.22
CA SER A 278 1.93 12.18 -22.53
C SER A 278 2.78 11.15 -23.29
N THR A 279 2.84 11.26 -24.61
CA THR A 279 3.75 10.48 -25.46
C THR A 279 5.17 11.03 -25.39
N ASP A 280 5.67 11.23 -24.17
CA ASP A 280 7.06 11.60 -23.93
C ASP A 280 7.77 10.44 -23.21
N ASN A 281 8.77 9.88 -23.90
CA ASN A 281 9.83 8.96 -23.44
C ASN A 281 9.72 7.43 -23.63
N ASP A 282 8.91 6.89 -24.55
CA ASP A 282 9.05 5.47 -24.93
C ASP A 282 9.92 5.30 -26.20
N THR A 283 11.14 4.79 -25.98
CA THR A 283 12.29 4.71 -26.91
C THR A 283 12.29 3.55 -27.92
N GLU A 284 11.24 2.74 -27.98
CA GLU A 284 11.00 1.76 -29.05
C GLU A 284 9.82 2.22 -29.90
N ASP A 285 9.79 1.88 -31.20
CA ASP A 285 8.56 1.99 -31.98
C ASP A 285 7.48 1.15 -31.25
N PRO A 286 6.48 1.78 -30.61
CA PRO A 286 5.51 1.07 -29.77
C PRO A 286 4.76 0.01 -30.57
N LEU A 287 4.65 0.22 -31.88
CA LEU A 287 4.00 -0.69 -32.80
C LEU A 287 4.83 -1.96 -33.02
N LEU A 288 6.14 -1.81 -33.27
CA LEU A 288 7.05 -2.95 -33.39
C LEU A 288 7.07 -3.82 -32.14
N GLN A 289 7.07 -3.20 -30.96
CA GLN A 289 7.04 -3.92 -29.69
C GLN A 289 5.72 -4.67 -29.50
N ALA A 290 4.59 -4.04 -29.87
CA ALA A 290 3.28 -4.68 -29.84
C ALA A 290 3.20 -5.88 -30.80
N TYR A 291 3.77 -5.77 -32.01
CA TYR A 291 3.91 -6.89 -32.94
C TYR A 291 4.79 -8.00 -32.38
N GLY A 292 5.93 -7.66 -31.76
CA GLY A 292 6.80 -8.64 -31.11
C GLY A 292 6.08 -9.43 -30.00
N VAL A 293 5.32 -8.75 -29.13
CA VAL A 293 4.52 -9.40 -28.08
C VAL A 293 3.47 -10.33 -28.66
N LEU A 294 2.77 -9.90 -29.71
CA LEU A 294 1.78 -10.72 -30.41
C LEU A 294 2.43 -11.95 -31.04
N LEU A 295 3.53 -11.76 -31.77
CA LEU A 295 4.27 -12.82 -32.44
C LEU A 295 4.82 -13.84 -31.43
N LYS A 296 5.38 -13.39 -30.30
CA LYS A 296 5.85 -14.26 -29.22
C LYS A 296 4.73 -15.15 -28.68
N LYS A 297 3.57 -14.56 -28.39
CA LYS A 297 2.38 -15.31 -27.92
C LYS A 297 1.90 -16.30 -28.98
N ALA A 298 1.87 -15.91 -30.24
CA ALA A 298 1.44 -16.76 -31.34
C ALA A 298 2.42 -17.94 -31.58
N ALA A 299 3.73 -17.66 -31.60
CA ALA A 299 4.79 -18.63 -31.79
C ALA A 299 4.83 -19.71 -30.70
N SER A 300 4.50 -19.35 -29.44
CA SER A 300 4.42 -20.33 -28.34
C SER A 300 3.31 -21.37 -28.49
N ARG A 301 2.32 -21.14 -29.37
CA ARG A 301 1.11 -21.97 -29.53
C ARG A 301 0.98 -22.60 -30.92
N GLY A 302 1.59 -21.99 -31.93
CA GLY A 302 1.50 -22.39 -33.33
C GLY A 302 2.85 -22.79 -33.93
N SER A 303 2.83 -23.31 -35.16
CA SER A 303 4.04 -23.59 -35.93
C SER A 303 4.56 -22.31 -36.59
N THR A 304 5.80 -21.93 -36.34
CA THR A 304 6.45 -20.76 -36.96
C THR A 304 6.91 -21.01 -38.40
N ARG A 305 6.87 -22.26 -38.88
CA ARG A 305 7.41 -22.67 -40.20
C ARG A 305 6.88 -21.83 -41.37
N THR A 306 5.56 -21.67 -41.48
CA THR A 306 4.94 -20.94 -42.60
C THR A 306 5.28 -19.46 -42.55
N PHE A 307 5.29 -18.89 -41.34
CA PHE A 307 5.70 -17.52 -41.09
C PHE A 307 7.15 -17.28 -41.53
N LEU A 308 8.10 -18.13 -41.09
CA LEU A 308 9.51 -18.02 -41.48
C LEU A 308 9.70 -18.19 -42.99
N GLN A 309 8.97 -19.12 -43.62
CA GLN A 309 9.03 -19.29 -45.08
C GLN A 309 8.54 -18.05 -45.84
N ARG A 310 7.49 -17.37 -45.37
CA ARG A 310 7.02 -16.10 -45.94
C ARG A 310 8.05 -14.99 -45.76
N LEU A 311 8.74 -14.99 -44.61
CA LEU A 311 9.78 -14.01 -44.29
C LEU A 311 11.04 -14.23 -45.16
N GLU A 312 11.44 -15.48 -45.41
CA GLU A 312 12.50 -15.81 -46.38
C GLU A 312 12.17 -15.36 -47.81
N GLN A 313 10.91 -15.53 -48.24
CA GLN A 313 10.46 -15.10 -49.58
C GLN A 313 10.31 -13.58 -49.72
N GLY A 314 10.20 -12.87 -48.60
CA GLY A 314 9.84 -11.46 -48.54
C GLY A 314 8.32 -11.29 -48.41
N ALA A 315 7.89 -10.68 -47.31
CA ALA A 315 6.48 -10.39 -47.02
C ALA A 315 6.32 -8.88 -46.77
N GLY A 316 5.82 -8.17 -47.78
CA GLY A 316 5.68 -6.71 -47.72
C GLY A 316 7.02 -6.03 -47.43
N GLN A 317 7.12 -5.41 -46.26
CA GLN A 317 8.31 -4.68 -45.78
C GLN A 317 9.26 -5.54 -44.92
N TYR A 318 9.07 -6.86 -44.85
CA TYR A 318 9.86 -7.77 -44.01
C TYR A 318 10.52 -8.89 -44.82
N GLY A 319 11.81 -9.13 -44.55
CA GLY A 319 12.58 -10.25 -45.09
C GLY A 319 12.98 -10.14 -46.56
N GLY A 320 13.08 -11.27 -47.27
CA GLY A 320 13.55 -11.31 -48.65
C GLY A 320 15.04 -10.97 -48.80
N SER A 321 15.42 -10.45 -49.98
CA SER A 321 16.81 -10.09 -50.32
C SER A 321 17.17 -8.62 -50.10
N ASP A 322 16.18 -7.79 -49.77
CA ASP A 322 16.37 -6.35 -49.56
C ASP A 322 16.94 -6.08 -48.14
N PRO A 323 18.11 -5.43 -48.00
CA PRO A 323 18.73 -5.19 -46.70
C PRO A 323 17.82 -4.47 -45.68
N GLU A 324 17.00 -3.51 -46.11
CA GLU A 324 16.09 -2.80 -45.21
C GLU A 324 14.97 -3.71 -44.69
N ASN A 325 14.44 -4.57 -45.56
CA ASN A 325 13.43 -5.55 -45.16
C ASN A 325 14.01 -6.65 -44.27
N GLN A 326 15.26 -7.08 -44.52
CA GLN A 326 15.99 -7.99 -43.63
C GLN A 326 16.21 -7.36 -42.24
N ALA A 327 16.59 -6.09 -42.20
CA ALA A 327 16.70 -5.31 -40.96
C ALA A 327 15.39 -5.30 -40.16
N ARG A 328 14.26 -4.94 -40.80
CA ARG A 328 12.93 -4.96 -40.17
C ARG A 328 12.53 -6.35 -39.67
N ALA A 329 12.83 -7.39 -40.46
CA ALA A 329 12.62 -8.79 -40.10
C ALA A 329 13.40 -9.18 -38.84
N CYS A 330 14.68 -8.81 -38.78
CA CYS A 330 15.52 -9.06 -37.61
C CYS A 330 14.95 -8.36 -36.37
N ASP A 331 14.59 -7.08 -36.47
CA ASP A 331 14.07 -6.29 -35.36
C ASP A 331 12.73 -6.86 -34.82
N LEU A 332 11.85 -7.34 -35.70
CA LEU A 332 10.59 -8.02 -35.31
C LEU A 332 10.84 -9.34 -34.59
N LEU A 333 11.73 -10.19 -35.12
CA LEU A 333 12.07 -11.48 -34.53
C LEU A 333 12.76 -11.32 -33.17
N VAL A 334 13.64 -10.32 -33.02
CA VAL A 334 14.27 -9.97 -31.74
C VAL A 334 13.22 -9.49 -30.73
N ALA A 335 12.28 -8.62 -31.13
CA ALA A 335 11.19 -8.18 -30.26
C ALA A 335 10.26 -9.33 -29.83
N ALA A 336 10.14 -10.37 -30.66
CA ALA A 336 9.39 -11.60 -30.35
C ALA A 336 10.20 -12.62 -29.51
N GLU A 337 11.43 -12.30 -29.13
CA GLU A 337 12.39 -13.19 -28.45
C GLU A 337 12.79 -14.44 -29.27
N MET A 338 12.59 -14.42 -30.59
CA MET A 338 12.95 -15.49 -31.53
C MET A 338 14.37 -15.30 -32.09
N HIS A 339 15.35 -15.20 -31.18
CA HIS A 339 16.74 -14.83 -31.51
C HIS A 339 17.48 -15.87 -32.38
N ALA A 340 17.13 -17.15 -32.30
CA ALA A 340 17.70 -18.17 -33.20
C ALA A 340 17.29 -17.91 -34.66
N ASP A 341 16.02 -17.57 -34.88
CA ASP A 341 15.45 -17.27 -36.20
C ASP A 341 15.82 -15.87 -36.69
N ALA A 342 16.16 -14.94 -35.80
CA ALA A 342 16.61 -13.59 -36.15
C ALA A 342 18.02 -13.54 -36.75
N LYS A 343 18.89 -14.50 -36.39
CA LYS A 343 20.31 -14.51 -36.75
C LYS A 343 20.59 -14.45 -38.26
N PRO A 344 19.87 -15.16 -39.15
CA PRO A 344 20.08 -15.08 -40.60
C PRO A 344 19.80 -13.69 -41.20
N TYR A 345 18.97 -12.88 -40.53
CA TYR A 345 18.60 -11.54 -40.98
C TYR A 345 19.46 -10.44 -40.34
N LEU A 346 20.36 -10.81 -39.42
CA LEU A 346 21.26 -9.88 -38.76
C LEU A 346 22.50 -9.68 -39.62
N GLU A 347 22.60 -8.51 -40.26
CA GLU A 347 23.79 -8.08 -40.99
C GLU A 347 25.02 -8.13 -40.06
N PRO A 348 26.16 -8.74 -40.48
CA PRO A 348 27.35 -8.82 -39.65
C PRO A 348 27.99 -7.44 -39.44
N LEU A 349 28.59 -7.22 -38.26
CA LEU A 349 29.39 -6.01 -38.04
C LEU A 349 30.63 -6.02 -38.97
N PRO A 350 30.98 -4.88 -39.59
CA PRO A 350 32.15 -4.78 -40.46
C PRO A 350 33.44 -5.06 -39.68
N MET A 351 34.39 -5.76 -40.30
CA MET A 351 35.71 -5.99 -39.70
C MET A 351 36.63 -4.76 -39.79
N GLU A 352 36.39 -3.88 -40.77
CA GLU A 352 37.14 -2.64 -40.99
C GLU A 352 36.14 -1.49 -41.24
N GLY A 353 36.35 -0.34 -40.61
CA GLY A 353 35.44 0.82 -40.66
C GLY A 353 34.42 0.87 -39.52
N GLU A 354 33.75 2.01 -39.34
CA GLU A 354 32.72 2.19 -38.32
C GLU A 354 31.35 1.70 -38.81
N ALA A 355 30.71 0.82 -38.03
CA ALA A 355 29.34 0.41 -38.26
C ALA A 355 28.37 1.59 -38.04
N SER A 356 27.26 1.64 -38.77
CA SER A 356 26.21 2.63 -38.51
C SER A 356 25.63 2.49 -37.10
N ALA A 357 25.16 3.59 -36.51
CA ALA A 357 24.54 3.59 -35.18
C ALA A 357 23.37 2.60 -35.10
N GLN A 358 22.52 2.57 -36.14
CA GLN A 358 21.38 1.65 -36.22
C GLN A 358 21.80 0.19 -36.24
N LEU A 359 22.88 -0.17 -36.95
CA LEU A 359 23.39 -1.54 -36.97
C LEU A 359 23.94 -1.93 -35.60
N ARG A 360 24.70 -1.04 -34.93
CA ARG A 360 25.19 -1.26 -33.55
C ARG A 360 24.03 -1.46 -32.57
N ILE A 361 22.98 -0.63 -32.64
CA ILE A 361 21.78 -0.77 -31.82
C ILE A 361 21.10 -2.13 -32.07
N ARG A 362 20.96 -2.56 -33.32
CA ARG A 362 20.35 -3.85 -33.66
C ARG A 362 21.13 -5.03 -33.07
N HIS A 363 22.45 -5.04 -33.21
CA HIS A 363 23.31 -6.03 -32.53
C HIS A 363 23.19 -5.97 -31.01
N GLY A 364 23.13 -4.77 -30.44
CA GLY A 364 22.93 -4.57 -29.00
C GLY A 364 21.62 -5.18 -28.51
N ARG A 365 20.53 -4.97 -29.24
CA ARG A 365 19.20 -5.55 -28.96
C ARG A 365 19.18 -7.07 -29.13
N TYR A 366 19.86 -7.57 -30.16
CA TYR A 366 20.01 -9.01 -30.39
C TYR A 366 20.69 -9.70 -29.19
N HIS A 367 21.83 -9.17 -28.74
CA HIS A 367 22.53 -9.70 -27.57
C HIS A 367 21.73 -9.53 -26.27
N LEU A 368 21.01 -8.42 -26.11
CA LEU A 368 20.11 -8.21 -24.97
C LEU A 368 19.01 -9.29 -24.93
N ALA A 369 18.39 -9.59 -26.08
CA ALA A 369 17.36 -10.62 -26.17
C ALA A 369 17.89 -12.01 -25.82
N ILE A 370 19.07 -12.39 -26.33
CA ILE A 370 19.72 -13.66 -25.96
C ILE A 370 19.96 -13.72 -24.44
N SER A 371 20.49 -12.64 -23.86
CA SER A 371 20.78 -12.62 -22.41
C SER A 371 19.55 -12.79 -21.52
N ARG A 372 18.36 -12.46 -22.03
CA ARG A 372 17.08 -12.62 -21.30
C ARG A 372 16.58 -14.05 -21.34
N SER A 373 16.84 -14.79 -22.42
CA SER A 373 16.43 -16.20 -22.59
C SER A 373 17.48 -17.21 -22.13
N GLU A 374 18.75 -16.82 -22.05
CA GLU A 374 19.86 -17.71 -21.72
C GLU A 374 19.84 -18.13 -20.24
N GLU A 375 20.02 -19.43 -20.00
CA GLU A 375 20.07 -20.01 -18.65
C GLU A 375 21.51 -20.10 -18.12
N ASP A 376 22.50 -20.29 -19.00
CA ASP A 376 23.91 -20.31 -18.60
C ASP A 376 24.37 -18.90 -18.19
N LEU A 377 24.68 -18.73 -16.91
CA LEU A 377 25.08 -17.45 -16.33
C LEU A 377 26.32 -16.83 -16.98
N LYS A 378 27.25 -17.64 -17.50
CA LYS A 378 28.45 -17.13 -18.15
C LYS A 378 28.10 -16.57 -19.53
N ILE A 379 27.40 -17.35 -20.35
CA ILE A 379 26.97 -16.95 -21.71
C ILE A 379 26.05 -15.73 -21.62
N LYS A 380 25.11 -15.76 -20.67
CA LYS A 380 24.25 -14.62 -20.36
C LYS A 380 25.05 -13.35 -20.09
N ARG A 381 26.03 -13.40 -19.18
CA ARG A 381 26.87 -12.24 -18.85
C ARG A 381 27.69 -11.75 -20.04
N ASP A 382 28.24 -12.66 -20.84
CA ASP A 382 29.02 -12.30 -22.02
C ASP A 382 28.15 -11.51 -23.03
N HIS A 383 26.91 -11.94 -23.24
CA HIS A 383 25.95 -11.20 -24.08
C HIS A 383 25.46 -9.89 -23.45
N GLN A 384 25.30 -9.82 -22.13
CA GLN A 384 25.00 -8.56 -21.45
C GLN A 384 26.13 -7.55 -21.65
N ILE A 385 27.39 -7.97 -21.50
CA ILE A 385 28.56 -7.10 -21.72
C ILE A 385 28.62 -6.64 -23.19
N GLN A 386 28.48 -7.56 -24.15
CA GLN A 386 28.47 -7.22 -25.58
C GLN A 386 27.37 -6.21 -25.93
N SER A 387 26.17 -6.43 -25.39
CA SER A 387 25.04 -5.51 -25.55
C SER A 387 25.36 -4.12 -24.98
N ALA A 388 25.92 -4.07 -23.76
CA ALA A 388 26.29 -2.84 -23.10
C ALA A 388 27.42 -2.07 -23.82
N ASP A 389 28.42 -2.78 -24.34
CA ASP A 389 29.52 -2.18 -25.09
C ASP A 389 29.02 -1.54 -26.40
N LEU A 390 28.11 -2.21 -27.12
CA LEU A 390 27.50 -1.68 -28.33
C LEU A 390 26.66 -0.42 -28.08
N PHE A 391 25.81 -0.44 -27.04
CA PHE A 391 25.02 0.73 -26.69
C PHE A 391 25.88 1.89 -26.17
N THR A 392 26.94 1.59 -25.42
CA THR A 392 27.91 2.61 -24.98
C THR A 392 28.58 3.26 -26.18
N GLY A 393 29.03 2.45 -27.14
CA GLY A 393 29.68 2.93 -28.35
C GLY A 393 28.78 3.80 -29.22
N VAL A 394 27.45 3.65 -29.17
CA VAL A 394 26.52 4.57 -29.85
C VAL A 394 26.24 5.81 -28.99
N ALA A 395 26.07 5.65 -27.69
CA ALA A 395 25.78 6.77 -26.78
C ALA A 395 26.93 7.80 -26.74
N GLU A 396 28.18 7.35 -26.79
CA GLU A 396 29.38 8.22 -26.78
C GLU A 396 29.75 8.76 -28.18
N ASP A 397 29.09 8.30 -29.25
CA ASP A 397 29.40 8.68 -30.63
C ASP A 397 28.75 10.01 -31.01
N SER A 398 29.54 11.08 -31.01
CA SER A 398 29.08 12.43 -31.39
C SER A 398 28.57 12.54 -32.83
N THR A 399 28.92 11.60 -33.72
CA THR A 399 28.46 11.57 -35.12
C THR A 399 27.11 10.87 -35.30
N ALA A 400 26.69 10.07 -34.32
CA ALA A 400 25.39 9.41 -34.33
C ALA A 400 24.26 10.43 -34.12
N ASP A 401 23.06 10.12 -34.63
CA ASP A 401 21.88 10.96 -34.42
C ASP A 401 21.49 11.03 -32.94
N ALA A 402 20.97 12.17 -32.50
CA ALA A 402 20.60 12.39 -31.10
C ALA A 402 19.52 11.40 -30.61
N ALA A 403 18.60 10.97 -31.48
CA ALA A 403 17.58 9.98 -31.14
C ALA A 403 18.21 8.59 -30.89
N ASP A 404 19.21 8.20 -31.68
CA ASP A 404 19.92 6.93 -31.52
C ASP A 404 20.82 6.91 -30.27
N ARG A 405 21.46 8.04 -29.93
CA ARG A 405 22.18 8.18 -28.66
C ARG A 405 21.23 8.03 -27.46
N THR A 406 20.12 8.75 -27.48
CA THR A 406 19.10 8.71 -26.41
C THR A 406 18.51 7.31 -26.26
N ARG A 407 18.18 6.65 -27.37
CA ARG A 407 17.69 5.28 -27.40
C ARG A 407 18.70 4.31 -26.79
N SER A 408 19.99 4.46 -27.11
CA SER A 408 21.07 3.62 -26.55
C SER A 408 21.23 3.79 -25.04
N VAL A 409 21.11 5.02 -24.54
CA VAL A 409 21.11 5.31 -23.10
C VAL A 409 19.93 4.66 -22.37
N SER A 410 18.74 4.66 -22.97
CA SER A 410 17.57 3.97 -22.41
C SER A 410 17.79 2.45 -22.30
N PHE A 411 18.35 1.82 -23.33
CA PHE A 411 18.70 0.40 -23.26
C PHE A 411 19.79 0.12 -22.21
N LEU A 412 20.78 1.01 -22.06
CA LEU A 412 21.78 0.91 -21.00
C LEU A 412 21.13 0.96 -19.61
N ALA A 413 20.24 1.93 -19.34
CA ALA A 413 19.51 2.03 -18.08
C ALA A 413 18.66 0.78 -17.78
N GLN A 414 18.22 0.07 -18.82
CA GLN A 414 17.53 -1.21 -18.66
C GLN A 414 18.45 -2.32 -18.15
N LEU A 415 19.65 -2.42 -18.74
CA LEU A 415 20.59 -3.52 -18.59
C LEU A 415 21.54 -3.38 -17.40
N ILE A 416 21.91 -2.14 -17.08
CA ILE A 416 22.93 -1.79 -16.10
C ILE A 416 22.78 -2.47 -14.72
N PRO A 417 21.59 -2.58 -14.12
CA PRO A 417 21.44 -3.26 -12.83
C PRO A 417 21.84 -4.74 -12.88
N ASP A 418 21.82 -5.36 -14.05
CA ASP A 418 22.15 -6.78 -14.26
C ASP A 418 23.61 -7.00 -14.69
N LEU A 419 24.38 -5.94 -14.96
CA LEU A 419 25.76 -6.04 -15.42
C LEU A 419 26.76 -6.34 -14.29
N PRO A 420 27.93 -6.93 -14.60
CA PRO A 420 29.01 -7.13 -13.64
C PRO A 420 29.49 -5.82 -13.00
N HIS A 421 29.82 -5.87 -11.71
CA HIS A 421 30.26 -4.68 -10.97
C HIS A 421 31.54 -4.05 -11.53
N SER A 422 32.48 -4.86 -12.04
CA SER A 422 33.71 -4.39 -12.68
C SER A 422 33.44 -3.55 -13.93
N TRP A 423 32.50 -3.99 -14.77
CA TRP A 423 32.10 -3.28 -15.98
C TRP A 423 31.42 -1.96 -15.61
N THR A 424 30.40 -2.01 -14.74
CA THR A 424 29.62 -0.80 -14.41
C THR A 424 30.44 0.26 -13.68
N THR A 425 31.41 -0.14 -12.85
CA THR A 425 32.32 0.79 -12.16
C THR A 425 33.21 1.53 -13.15
N SER A 426 33.89 0.79 -14.04
CA SER A 426 34.78 1.38 -15.04
C SER A 426 34.03 2.30 -16.01
N TRP A 427 32.81 1.91 -16.36
CA TRP A 427 31.95 2.66 -17.26
C TRP A 427 31.43 3.96 -16.63
N ARG A 428 30.86 3.91 -15.41
CA ARG A 428 30.41 5.12 -14.70
C ARG A 428 31.54 6.14 -14.53
N GLN A 429 32.75 5.67 -14.21
CA GLN A 429 33.89 6.56 -14.04
C GLN A 429 34.26 7.33 -15.31
N ARG A 430 34.00 6.73 -16.48
CA ARG A 430 34.23 7.37 -17.77
C ARG A 430 33.11 8.35 -18.13
N VAL A 431 31.87 7.92 -17.98
CA VAL A 431 30.68 8.64 -18.45
C VAL A 431 30.32 9.86 -17.58
N PHE A 432 30.72 9.88 -16.32
CA PHE A 432 30.54 11.02 -15.42
C PHE A 432 31.68 12.05 -15.48
N SER A 433 32.69 11.85 -16.35
CA SER A 433 33.76 12.83 -16.54
C SER A 433 33.31 14.05 -17.35
N GLY A 434 33.72 15.25 -16.93
CA GLY A 434 33.42 16.51 -17.63
C GLY A 434 31.94 16.93 -17.54
N SER A 435 31.38 17.44 -18.64
CA SER A 435 29.94 17.79 -18.72
C SER A 435 29.03 16.56 -18.81
N GLY A 436 29.55 15.41 -19.26
CA GLY A 436 28.92 14.09 -19.17
C GLY A 436 27.48 13.97 -19.69
N GLU A 437 27.18 14.42 -20.92
CA GLU A 437 25.82 14.35 -21.50
C GLU A 437 25.20 12.95 -21.44
N VAL A 438 25.99 11.92 -21.77
CA VAL A 438 25.57 10.51 -21.69
C VAL A 438 25.21 10.11 -20.26
N GLY A 439 25.97 10.60 -19.28
CA GLY A 439 25.72 10.35 -17.87
C GLY A 439 24.46 11.04 -17.38
N GLN A 440 24.22 12.28 -17.80
CA GLN A 440 23.00 13.02 -17.44
C GLN A 440 21.77 12.31 -18.01
N ALA A 441 21.82 11.92 -19.28
CA ALA A 441 20.75 11.17 -19.93
C ALA A 441 20.50 9.82 -19.23
N LEU A 442 21.57 9.14 -18.77
CA LEU A 442 21.45 7.91 -18.01
C LEU A 442 20.72 8.14 -16.69
N LEU A 443 21.15 9.11 -15.89
CA LEU A 443 20.55 9.39 -14.58
C LEU A 443 19.07 9.74 -14.72
N SER A 444 18.72 10.54 -15.73
CA SER A 444 17.33 10.83 -16.08
C SER A 444 16.55 9.56 -16.44
N SER A 445 17.13 8.66 -17.24
CA SER A 445 16.50 7.38 -17.60
C SER A 445 16.30 6.45 -16.39
N LEU A 446 17.26 6.41 -15.45
CA LEU A 446 17.14 5.66 -14.20
C LEU A 446 16.02 6.20 -13.31
N GLY A 447 15.91 7.53 -13.18
CA GLY A 447 14.83 8.19 -12.44
C GLY A 447 13.46 7.90 -13.03
N SER A 448 13.31 8.02 -14.36
CA SER A 448 12.09 7.67 -15.08
C SER A 448 11.72 6.20 -14.91
N LYS A 449 12.71 5.29 -15.00
CA LYS A 449 12.50 3.86 -14.79
C LYS A 449 12.04 3.55 -13.36
N ALA A 450 12.64 4.18 -12.34
CA ALA A 450 12.21 4.01 -10.96
C ALA A 450 10.75 4.45 -10.76
N ARG A 451 10.36 5.61 -11.30
CA ARG A 451 8.98 6.12 -11.25
C ARG A 451 7.99 5.25 -12.02
N SER A 452 8.37 4.75 -13.20
CA SER A 452 7.56 3.81 -13.98
C SER A 452 7.31 2.51 -13.21
N LEU A 453 8.34 1.98 -12.53
CA LEU A 453 8.19 0.81 -11.68
C LEU A 453 7.30 1.05 -10.45
N ILE A 454 7.30 2.26 -9.89
CA ILE A 454 6.35 2.66 -8.82
C ILE A 454 4.91 2.66 -9.35
N GLN A 455 4.67 3.20 -10.55
CA GLN A 455 3.34 3.26 -11.15
C GLN A 455 2.81 1.89 -11.61
N ASN A 456 3.72 0.98 -11.99
CA ASN A 456 3.38 -0.35 -12.45
C ASN A 456 2.96 -1.27 -11.29
N ARG A 457 1.66 -1.61 -11.26
CA ARG A 457 1.03 -2.44 -10.22
C ARG A 457 1.61 -3.85 -10.07
N SER A 458 2.20 -4.40 -11.12
CA SER A 458 2.77 -5.75 -11.11
C SER A 458 4.28 -5.77 -10.85
N ALA A 459 4.91 -4.60 -10.66
CA ALA A 459 6.35 -4.51 -10.45
C ALA A 459 6.76 -5.17 -9.12
N PRO A 460 7.64 -6.20 -9.15
CA PRO A 460 8.13 -6.84 -7.94
C PRO A 460 8.92 -5.87 -7.06
N ALA A 461 8.76 -5.96 -5.74
CA ALA A 461 9.50 -5.14 -4.77
C ALA A 461 11.03 -5.26 -4.96
N ALA A 462 11.53 -6.46 -5.30
CA ALA A 462 12.95 -6.70 -5.57
C ALA A 462 13.48 -5.88 -6.75
N SER A 463 12.69 -5.74 -7.83
CA SER A 463 13.09 -4.95 -9.01
C SER A 463 13.13 -3.45 -8.69
N ARG A 464 12.19 -2.96 -7.87
CA ARG A 464 12.15 -1.55 -7.42
C ARG A 464 13.30 -1.24 -6.47
N LEU A 465 13.61 -2.14 -5.53
CA LEU A 465 14.78 -2.01 -4.66
C LEU A 465 16.08 -1.98 -5.47
N LYS A 466 16.22 -2.89 -6.44
CA LYS A 466 17.44 -3.02 -7.24
C LYS A 466 17.76 -1.75 -8.03
N ILE A 467 16.74 -1.08 -8.60
CA ILE A 467 16.95 0.20 -9.30
C ILE A 467 17.37 1.31 -8.33
N LEU A 468 16.79 1.38 -7.12
CA LEU A 468 17.17 2.38 -6.12
C LEU A 468 18.60 2.19 -5.62
N GLN A 469 19.01 0.95 -5.34
CA GLN A 469 20.39 0.63 -4.97
C GLN A 469 21.38 1.04 -6.06
N TYR A 470 21.01 0.84 -7.33
CA TYR A 470 21.84 1.30 -8.44
C TYR A 470 21.91 2.84 -8.52
N ILE A 471 20.78 3.52 -8.35
CA ILE A 471 20.72 4.99 -8.28
C ILE A 471 21.66 5.51 -7.20
N ARG A 472 21.61 4.92 -6.00
CA ARG A 472 22.49 5.27 -4.88
C ARG A 472 23.96 5.18 -5.28
N VAL A 473 24.40 4.04 -5.82
CA VAL A 473 25.79 3.84 -6.27
C VAL A 473 26.18 4.81 -7.40
N ALA A 474 25.26 5.11 -8.32
CA ALA A 474 25.51 6.02 -9.42
C ALA A 474 25.71 7.47 -8.94
N VAL A 475 24.86 7.95 -8.02
CA VAL A 475 25.00 9.29 -7.42
C VAL A 475 26.28 9.38 -6.59
N ASP A 476 26.61 8.37 -5.79
CA ASP A 476 27.86 8.36 -5.01
C ASP A 476 29.08 8.47 -5.93
N THR A 477 29.10 7.69 -7.02
CA THR A 477 30.18 7.72 -8.01
C THR A 477 30.29 9.09 -8.68
N LEU A 478 29.15 9.72 -9.01
CA LEU A 478 29.12 11.06 -9.60
C LEU A 478 29.70 12.09 -8.63
N LEU A 479 29.22 12.11 -7.38
CA LEU A 479 29.66 13.06 -6.36
C LEU A 479 31.15 12.89 -6.03
N ASP A 480 31.69 11.68 -6.08
CA ASP A 480 33.13 11.40 -5.96
C ASP A 480 33.98 12.09 -7.04
N GLN A 481 33.43 12.32 -8.23
CA GLN A 481 34.16 12.93 -9.35
C GLN A 481 34.01 14.45 -9.41
N ILE A 482 32.79 14.96 -9.20
CA ILE A 482 32.50 16.39 -9.35
C ILE A 482 32.77 17.19 -8.07
N GLY A 483 32.80 16.53 -6.91
CA GLY A 483 32.97 17.20 -5.62
C GLY A 483 31.77 18.09 -5.28
N ASP A 484 32.04 19.35 -4.91
CA ASP A 484 31.01 20.32 -4.51
C ASP A 484 30.44 21.12 -5.70
N ASP A 485 31.06 21.03 -6.89
CA ASP A 485 30.57 21.70 -8.10
C ASP A 485 29.56 20.81 -8.84
N ILE A 486 28.30 20.92 -8.42
CA ILE A 486 27.21 20.12 -9.00
C ILE A 486 26.97 20.48 -10.47
N GLY A 487 27.19 21.75 -10.85
CA GLY A 487 27.06 22.24 -12.22
C GLY A 487 25.79 21.74 -12.94
N PRO A 488 25.92 21.09 -14.12
CA PRO A 488 24.78 20.65 -14.91
C PRO A 488 24.01 19.45 -14.32
N TRP A 489 24.53 18.81 -13.28
CA TRP A 489 23.98 17.56 -12.73
C TRP A 489 22.82 17.78 -11.75
N GLN A 490 22.53 19.02 -11.36
CA GLN A 490 21.53 19.34 -10.34
C GLN A 490 20.16 18.73 -10.65
N ALA A 491 19.67 18.93 -11.88
CA ALA A 491 18.37 18.41 -12.30
C ALA A 491 18.28 16.88 -12.23
N SER A 492 19.37 16.18 -12.56
CA SER A 492 19.45 14.72 -12.45
C SER A 492 19.44 14.26 -10.99
N ILE A 493 20.22 14.90 -10.11
CA ILE A 493 20.28 14.58 -8.68
C ILE A 493 18.90 14.80 -8.03
N ASP A 494 18.24 15.91 -8.34
CA ASP A 494 16.92 16.26 -7.83
C ASP A 494 15.86 15.26 -8.28
N ALA A 495 15.84 14.88 -9.57
CA ALA A 495 14.90 13.89 -10.09
C ALA A 495 15.06 12.51 -9.42
N LEU A 496 16.29 12.10 -9.15
CA LEU A 496 16.60 10.86 -8.46
C LEU A 496 16.21 10.90 -6.97
N ALA A 497 16.41 12.04 -6.30
CA ALA A 497 15.96 12.24 -4.93
C ALA A 497 14.43 12.17 -4.81
N VAL A 498 13.69 12.73 -5.76
CA VAL A 498 12.22 12.61 -5.82
C VAL A 498 11.81 11.15 -6.04
N ALA A 499 12.45 10.44 -6.98
CA ALA A 499 12.16 9.04 -7.24
C ALA A 499 12.39 8.14 -6.01
N PHE A 500 13.49 8.37 -5.28
CA PHE A 500 13.74 7.70 -4.00
C PHE A 500 12.65 8.04 -2.96
N SER A 501 12.35 9.32 -2.78
CA SER A 501 11.39 9.80 -1.79
C SER A 501 9.99 9.23 -2.02
N ASP A 502 9.55 9.12 -3.27
CA ASP A 502 8.28 8.52 -3.64
C ASP A 502 8.23 7.01 -3.32
N GLU A 503 9.26 6.23 -3.67
CA GLU A 503 9.28 4.80 -3.32
C GLU A 503 9.36 4.60 -1.80
N ALA A 504 10.14 5.42 -1.11
CA ALA A 504 10.26 5.38 0.34
C ALA A 504 8.90 5.66 0.99
N ASN A 505 8.24 6.76 0.63
CA ASN A 505 6.93 7.07 1.17
C ASN A 505 5.89 6.00 0.82
N LEU A 506 5.90 5.45 -0.41
CA LEU A 506 5.03 4.33 -0.78
C LEU A 506 5.23 3.11 0.13
N SER A 507 6.49 2.68 0.31
CA SER A 507 6.84 1.53 1.13
C SER A 507 6.54 1.76 2.61
N LEU A 508 6.65 3.01 3.08
CA LEU A 508 6.27 3.41 4.42
C LEU A 508 4.77 3.61 4.61
N GLY A 509 3.96 3.61 3.54
CA GLY A 509 2.52 3.88 3.59
C GLY A 509 2.19 5.35 3.85
N LYS A 510 3.07 6.26 3.44
CA LYS A 510 2.91 7.72 3.51
C LYS A 510 2.42 8.28 2.16
N PRO A 511 1.91 9.52 2.12
CA PRO A 511 1.58 10.20 0.87
C PRO A 511 2.79 10.28 -0.07
N VAL A 512 2.56 10.09 -1.37
CA VAL A 512 3.56 10.19 -2.44
C VAL A 512 3.18 11.31 -3.39
N SER A 513 4.15 11.86 -4.12
CA SER A 513 3.89 12.95 -5.08
C SER A 513 3.12 12.49 -6.33
N LEU A 514 3.24 11.20 -6.66
CA LEU A 514 2.56 10.56 -7.78
C LEU A 514 1.09 10.23 -7.43
N PRO A 515 0.16 10.24 -8.40
CA PRO A 515 -1.20 9.76 -8.18
C PRO A 515 -1.17 8.27 -7.81
N ALA A 516 -1.18 7.99 -6.50
CA ALA A 516 -1.11 6.65 -5.99
C ALA A 516 -2.36 5.86 -6.42
N ASN A 517 -2.16 4.84 -7.24
CA ASN A 517 -3.18 3.83 -7.47
C ASN A 517 -3.58 3.23 -6.09
N ARG A 518 -4.85 3.36 -5.70
CA ARG A 518 -5.39 3.05 -4.36
C ARG A 518 -5.32 1.57 -3.94
N ARG A 519 -4.60 0.71 -4.67
CA ARG A 519 -4.33 -0.69 -4.29
C ARG A 519 -2.84 -0.89 -4.09
N ALA A 520 -2.47 -1.49 -2.96
CA ALA A 520 -1.10 -1.53 -2.48
C ALA A 520 -0.17 -2.37 -3.38
N ASN A 521 0.83 -1.73 -3.98
CA ASN A 521 2.05 -2.42 -4.40
C ASN A 521 2.65 -3.15 -3.20
N GLN A 522 3.31 -4.29 -3.44
CA GLN A 522 4.08 -4.94 -2.37
C GLN A 522 5.16 -3.97 -1.85
N LYS A 523 5.09 -3.62 -0.57
CA LYS A 523 6.03 -2.69 0.08
C LYS A 523 7.44 -3.29 0.11
N ILE A 524 8.45 -2.44 -0.11
CA ILE A 524 9.84 -2.79 0.18
C ILE A 524 10.02 -2.79 1.70
N ARG A 525 10.79 -3.75 2.24
CA ARG A 525 11.06 -3.78 3.68
C ARG A 525 11.97 -2.60 4.06
N PRO A 526 11.74 -1.90 5.18
CA PRO A 526 12.59 -0.80 5.61
C PRO A 526 14.09 -1.15 5.69
N ARG A 527 14.40 -2.37 6.17
CA ARG A 527 15.78 -2.88 6.28
C ARG A 527 16.49 -3.08 4.94
N ASP A 528 15.73 -3.35 3.86
CA ASP A 528 16.34 -3.45 2.53
C ASP A 528 16.47 -2.06 1.90
N LEU A 529 15.50 -1.20 2.17
CA LEU A 529 15.42 0.16 1.62
C LEU A 529 16.48 1.10 2.20
N VAL A 530 16.88 0.89 3.45
CA VAL A 530 17.87 1.74 4.14
C VAL A 530 19.21 1.77 3.40
N ASP A 531 19.61 0.67 2.76
CA ASP A 531 20.86 0.60 1.99
C ASP A 531 20.81 1.39 0.67
N ALA A 532 19.62 1.83 0.25
CA ALA A 532 19.42 2.71 -0.89
C ALA A 532 19.18 4.18 -0.50
N THR A 533 19.24 4.50 0.80
CA THR A 533 19.00 5.88 1.27
C THR A 533 20.12 6.84 0.87
N PRO A 534 19.80 8.12 0.62
CA PRO A 534 20.79 9.19 0.52
C PRO A 534 21.66 9.32 1.75
N ASP A 535 22.97 9.48 1.54
CA ASP A 535 23.91 9.88 2.59
C ASP A 535 24.03 11.40 2.72
N LYS A 536 24.90 11.84 3.64
CA LYS A 536 25.22 13.25 3.86
C LYS A 536 25.53 14.02 2.57
N ARG A 537 26.37 13.48 1.69
CA ARG A 537 26.81 14.18 0.47
C ARG A 537 25.67 14.32 -0.52
N TRP A 538 24.90 13.26 -0.71
CA TRP A 538 23.73 13.32 -1.58
C TRP A 538 22.67 14.28 -1.02
N LEU A 539 22.35 14.21 0.27
CA LEU A 539 21.39 15.13 0.90
C LEU A 539 21.78 16.61 0.72
N GLN A 540 23.07 16.93 0.87
CA GLN A 540 23.59 18.28 0.68
C GLN A 540 23.56 18.72 -0.78
N ALA A 541 23.69 17.80 -1.74
CA ALA A 541 23.65 18.08 -3.17
C ALA A 541 22.24 18.30 -3.74
N ILE A 542 21.18 17.88 -3.04
CA ILE A 542 19.78 18.11 -3.48
C ILE A 542 19.44 19.60 -3.41
N ALA A 543 18.62 20.11 -4.33
CA ALA A 543 18.16 21.49 -4.29
C ALA A 543 17.39 21.82 -2.99
N PRO A 544 17.51 23.04 -2.43
CA PRO A 544 16.90 23.40 -1.15
C PRO A 544 15.39 23.11 -1.05
N SER A 545 14.64 23.28 -2.14
CA SER A 545 13.18 23.05 -2.18
C SER A 545 12.76 21.59 -2.04
N LEU A 546 13.64 20.63 -2.33
CA LEU A 546 13.36 19.19 -2.30
C LEU A 546 14.01 18.48 -1.10
N ARG A 547 14.99 19.14 -0.46
CA ARG A 547 15.83 18.57 0.58
C ARG A 547 15.05 18.11 1.80
N GLN A 548 14.08 18.89 2.27
CA GLN A 548 13.21 18.54 3.41
C GLN A 548 12.49 17.20 3.17
N GLY A 549 11.79 17.08 2.04
CA GLY A 549 11.02 15.87 1.73
C GLY A 549 11.88 14.63 1.62
N CYS A 550 13.06 14.75 1.01
CA CYS A 550 14.01 13.65 0.86
C CYS A 550 14.66 13.24 2.20
N ALA A 551 15.02 14.23 3.04
CA ALA A 551 15.55 13.99 4.38
C ALA A 551 14.52 13.29 5.29
N LEU A 552 13.26 13.72 5.28
CA LEU A 552 12.18 13.07 6.02
C LEU A 552 11.99 11.61 5.61
N ALA A 553 12.04 11.32 4.30
CA ALA A 553 11.95 9.96 3.78
C ALA A 553 13.15 9.10 4.22
N THR A 554 14.36 9.65 4.11
CA THR A 554 15.62 9.01 4.52
C THR A 554 15.61 8.64 6.01
N ILE A 555 15.29 9.61 6.87
CA ILE A 555 15.22 9.44 8.32
C ILE A 555 14.13 8.43 8.69
N ALA A 556 12.94 8.50 8.07
CA ALA A 556 11.88 7.55 8.34
C ALA A 556 12.24 6.11 7.93
N CYS A 557 12.97 5.93 6.82
CA CYS A 557 13.48 4.62 6.40
C CYS A 557 14.46 4.05 7.42
N ALA A 558 15.49 4.83 7.80
CA ALA A 558 16.49 4.42 8.78
C ALA A 558 15.88 4.14 10.16
N ALA A 559 14.99 5.01 10.64
CA ALA A 559 14.26 4.84 11.88
C ALA A 559 13.44 3.54 11.89
N ARG A 560 12.71 3.22 10.80
CA ARG A 560 11.96 1.95 10.72
C ARG A 560 12.83 0.72 10.51
N ALA A 561 14.04 0.88 9.98
CA ALA A 561 15.03 -0.19 9.87
C ALA A 561 15.76 -0.50 11.19
N ASP A 562 15.46 0.25 12.26
CA ASP A 562 16.16 0.18 13.55
C ASP A 562 17.63 0.63 13.47
N GLU A 563 17.90 1.61 12.61
CA GLU A 563 19.22 2.23 12.44
C GLU A 563 19.17 3.72 12.81
N PRO A 564 18.96 4.05 14.12
CA PRO A 564 18.84 5.44 14.57
C PRO A 564 20.10 6.26 14.28
N GLU A 565 21.29 5.65 14.29
CA GLU A 565 22.55 6.34 13.98
C GLU A 565 22.57 6.87 12.54
N ARG A 566 22.11 6.08 11.55
CA ARG A 566 22.00 6.54 10.16
C ARG A 566 20.98 7.68 10.02
N ALA A 567 19.91 7.64 10.82
CA ALA A 567 18.93 8.72 10.87
C ALA A 567 19.52 10.00 11.49
N MET A 568 20.34 9.87 12.53
CA MET A 568 21.09 10.98 13.15
C MET A 568 22.16 11.53 12.21
N ASP A 569 22.87 10.70 11.44
CA ASP A 569 23.80 11.13 10.39
C ASP A 569 23.12 12.03 9.36
N ALA A 570 21.93 11.66 8.91
CA ALA A 570 21.14 12.46 7.96
C ALA A 570 20.69 13.80 8.56
N LEU A 571 20.36 13.84 9.86
CA LEU A 571 20.02 15.07 10.56
C LEU A 571 21.26 15.96 10.75
N ARG A 572 22.38 15.39 11.20
CA ARG A 572 23.69 16.07 11.34
C ARG A 572 24.16 16.68 10.02
N ALA A 573 23.86 16.05 8.89
CA ALA A 573 24.20 16.57 7.58
C ALA A 573 23.52 17.91 7.25
N LEU A 574 22.36 18.18 7.85
CA LEU A 574 21.45 19.26 7.49
C LEU A 574 21.14 20.23 8.64
N VAL A 575 21.80 20.08 9.79
CA VAL A 575 21.46 20.84 11.01
C VAL A 575 21.60 22.36 10.84
N ASP A 576 22.59 22.80 10.06
CA ASP A 576 22.87 24.21 9.81
C ASP A 576 22.19 24.75 8.53
N ASP A 577 21.33 23.95 7.89
CA ASP A 577 20.70 24.30 6.62
C ASP A 577 19.42 25.11 6.83
N PRO A 578 19.36 26.38 6.38
CA PRO A 578 18.18 27.23 6.59
C PRO A 578 16.94 26.78 5.79
N ALA A 579 17.08 25.89 4.81
CA ALA A 579 15.97 25.38 4.01
C ALA A 579 15.29 24.15 4.63
N VAL A 580 15.81 23.65 5.76
CA VAL A 580 15.40 22.40 6.39
C VAL A 580 14.82 22.69 7.78
N ASP A 581 13.63 22.15 8.07
CA ASP A 581 13.09 22.16 9.43
C ASP A 581 13.63 20.95 10.20
N THR A 582 14.71 21.18 10.95
CA THR A 582 15.37 20.16 11.78
C THR A 582 14.49 19.66 12.92
N SER A 583 13.50 20.44 13.36
CA SER A 583 12.55 20.03 14.40
C SER A 583 11.59 18.97 13.85
N GLU A 584 11.14 19.14 12.61
CA GLU A 584 10.34 18.13 11.92
C GLU A 584 11.13 16.84 11.67
N LEU A 585 12.39 16.95 11.24
CA LEU A 585 13.29 15.79 11.06
C LEU A 585 13.44 14.98 12.36
N ALA A 586 13.69 15.68 13.47
CA ALA A 586 13.81 15.06 14.80
C ALA A 586 12.50 14.40 15.26
N SER A 587 11.34 15.04 15.02
CA SER A 587 10.04 14.45 15.35
C SER A 587 9.77 13.18 14.55
N VAL A 588 10.08 13.16 13.24
CA VAL A 588 9.94 11.95 12.41
C VAL A 588 10.85 10.83 12.89
N LEU A 589 12.11 11.14 13.24
CA LEU A 589 13.04 10.16 13.80
C LEU A 589 12.45 9.48 15.04
N ILE A 590 12.04 10.27 16.04
CA ILE A 590 11.52 9.76 17.32
C ILE A 590 10.22 8.97 17.10
N SER A 591 9.31 9.52 16.31
CA SER A 591 7.99 8.94 16.07
C SER A 591 8.09 7.60 15.32
N GLU A 592 8.88 7.54 14.25
CA GLU A 592 9.00 6.32 13.43
C GLU A 592 9.79 5.23 14.16
N TRP A 593 10.82 5.61 14.92
CA TRP A 593 11.66 4.67 15.67
C TRP A 593 10.99 4.12 16.92
N SER A 594 10.02 4.84 17.50
CA SER A 594 9.29 4.43 18.73
C SER A 594 8.78 2.98 18.70
N ARG A 595 8.42 2.46 17.52
CA ARG A 595 7.92 1.09 17.33
C ARG A 595 9.00 0.02 17.57
N ASN A 596 10.27 0.37 17.40
CA ASN A 596 11.39 -0.54 17.63
C ASN A 596 11.82 -0.55 19.09
N LEU A 597 11.42 0.46 19.86
CA LEU A 597 11.73 0.57 21.28
C LEU A 597 10.87 -0.35 22.17
N ASP A 598 9.77 -0.92 21.64
CA ASP A 598 8.83 -1.75 22.41
C ASP A 598 9.50 -3.04 22.93
N PRO A 599 9.71 -3.19 24.25
CA PRO A 599 10.35 -4.36 24.83
C PRO A 599 9.48 -5.62 24.75
N ASN A 600 8.20 -5.49 24.41
CA ASN A 600 7.25 -6.59 24.22
C ASN A 600 7.13 -7.04 22.76
N ARG A 601 7.77 -6.33 21.82
CA ARG A 601 7.82 -6.75 20.43
C ARG A 601 8.45 -8.15 20.37
N PRO A 602 7.81 -9.12 19.70
CA PRO A 602 8.48 -10.38 19.41
C PRO A 602 9.74 -10.06 18.61
N ASP A 603 10.90 -10.61 19.00
CA ASP A 603 12.11 -10.44 18.19
C ASP A 603 11.77 -10.96 16.78
N ASP A 604 11.77 -10.09 15.76
CA ASP A 604 11.39 -10.51 14.41
C ASP A 604 12.35 -11.60 13.89
N ASP A 605 13.60 -11.59 14.37
CA ASP A 605 14.60 -12.66 14.22
C ASP A 605 14.10 -14.04 14.69
N PHE A 606 13.17 -14.10 15.65
CA PHE A 606 12.59 -15.36 16.13
C PHE A 606 11.69 -16.02 15.08
N PHE A 607 10.98 -15.22 14.28
CA PHE A 607 10.17 -15.72 13.15
C PHE A 607 10.97 -15.79 11.83
N GLU A 608 12.07 -15.04 11.71
CA GLU A 608 12.97 -15.09 10.54
C GLU A 608 13.91 -16.30 10.53
N ARG A 609 14.08 -17.01 11.66
CA ARG A 609 14.67 -18.38 11.68
C ARG A 609 13.78 -19.46 11.06
N ARG A 610 12.80 -19.09 10.25
CA ARG A 610 12.08 -20.02 9.38
C ARG A 610 12.96 -20.36 8.19
N ILE A 611 13.86 -21.33 8.37
CA ILE A 611 14.53 -21.98 7.24
C ILE A 611 13.45 -22.76 6.48
N VAL A 612 13.02 -22.22 5.34
CA VAL A 612 12.21 -22.97 4.38
C VAL A 612 13.20 -23.81 3.57
N THR A 613 13.41 -25.05 3.98
CA THR A 613 13.99 -26.06 3.08
C THR A 613 12.87 -26.66 2.24
N SER A 614 13.24 -27.30 1.13
CA SER A 614 12.30 -27.99 0.21
C SER A 614 11.44 -29.09 0.86
N SER A 615 11.60 -29.36 2.16
CA SER A 615 10.98 -30.42 2.93
C SER A 615 10.11 -29.96 4.13
N GLY A 616 9.86 -28.65 4.31
CA GLY A 616 8.86 -28.14 5.27
C GLY A 616 9.37 -27.07 6.25
N ILE A 617 8.42 -26.50 7.01
CA ILE A 617 8.65 -25.41 7.98
C ILE A 617 9.19 -26.00 9.30
N PHE A 618 10.46 -25.76 9.61
CA PHE A 618 11.04 -26.09 10.92
C PHE A 618 10.83 -24.96 11.93
N PHE A 619 10.28 -25.29 13.10
CA PHE A 619 10.28 -24.44 14.28
C PHE A 619 11.33 -24.97 15.27
N SER A 620 12.18 -24.09 15.81
CA SER A 620 13.12 -24.48 16.87
C SER A 620 12.36 -24.66 18.19
N SER A 621 12.13 -25.91 18.58
CA SER A 621 11.65 -26.29 19.92
C SER A 621 12.81 -26.39 20.89
N PHE A 622 13.26 -25.28 21.47
CA PHE A 622 14.05 -25.33 22.70
C PHE A 622 13.46 -24.38 23.75
N GLY A 623 12.72 -24.97 24.67
CA GLY A 623 12.22 -24.32 25.88
C GLY A 623 13.36 -24.04 26.85
N GLY A 624 13.54 -22.77 27.19
CA GLY A 624 14.38 -22.32 28.30
C GLY A 624 13.51 -21.68 29.38
N GLN A 625 13.72 -22.11 30.62
CA GLN A 625 13.08 -21.61 31.84
C GLN A 625 13.15 -20.07 31.96
N ARG A 626 12.09 -19.47 32.51
CA ARG A 626 11.92 -18.02 32.73
C ARG A 626 12.93 -17.51 33.75
N SER A 627 14.14 -17.10 33.35
CA SER A 627 14.98 -16.19 34.14
C SER A 627 14.29 -14.81 34.25
N ALA A 628 14.81 -13.88 35.08
CA ALA A 628 14.25 -12.52 35.26
C ALA A 628 13.76 -11.91 33.93
N PRO A 629 12.66 -11.15 33.92
CA PRO A 629 11.91 -10.92 32.69
C PRO A 629 12.81 -10.21 31.68
N LEU A 630 13.10 -10.88 30.57
CA LEU A 630 13.88 -10.38 29.44
C LEU A 630 13.44 -8.95 29.04
N THR A 631 12.17 -8.62 29.31
CA THR A 631 11.52 -7.33 29.06
C THR A 631 12.08 -6.16 29.89
N ARG A 632 12.49 -6.33 31.15
CA ARG A 632 13.03 -5.22 31.98
C ARG A 632 14.43 -4.80 31.51
N SER A 633 15.27 -5.77 31.15
CA SER A 633 16.58 -5.51 30.54
C SER A 633 16.46 -4.87 29.16
N LYS A 634 15.49 -5.30 28.35
CA LYS A 634 15.16 -4.67 27.06
C LYS A 634 14.67 -3.23 27.25
N GLN A 635 13.72 -2.99 28.16
CA GLN A 635 13.24 -1.64 28.51
C GLN A 635 14.40 -0.71 28.89
N ARG A 636 15.29 -1.13 29.80
CA ARG A 636 16.45 -0.31 30.20
C ARG A 636 17.39 0.00 29.05
N ARG A 637 17.49 -0.89 28.04
CA ARG A 637 18.27 -0.63 26.82
C ARG A 637 17.56 0.37 25.92
N SER A 638 16.26 0.17 25.67
CA SER A 638 15.43 1.09 24.86
C SER A 638 15.46 2.51 25.42
N LEU A 639 15.25 2.67 26.73
CA LEU A 639 15.29 3.96 27.40
C LEU A 639 16.66 4.61 27.35
N ARG A 640 17.73 3.82 27.46
CA ARG A 640 19.10 4.35 27.31
C ARG A 640 19.32 4.88 25.89
N HIS A 641 19.02 4.09 24.86
CA HIS A 641 19.23 4.51 23.48
C HIS A 641 18.36 5.73 23.13
N LEU A 642 17.10 5.78 23.61
CA LEU A 642 16.25 6.94 23.45
C LEU A 642 16.84 8.18 24.14
N GLY A 643 17.39 8.02 25.35
CA GLY A 643 18.08 9.08 26.07
C GLY A 643 19.33 9.59 25.34
N GLU A 644 20.12 8.69 24.75
CA GLU A 644 21.31 9.02 23.94
C GLU A 644 20.91 9.87 22.71
N VAL A 645 19.91 9.43 21.96
CA VAL A 645 19.37 10.18 20.80
C VAL A 645 18.86 11.56 21.22
N VAL A 646 18.09 11.67 22.31
CA VAL A 646 17.57 12.95 22.79
C VAL A 646 18.69 13.88 23.29
N ALA A 647 19.72 13.34 23.92
CA ALA A 647 20.87 14.12 24.35
C ALA A 647 21.61 14.72 23.14
N GLU A 648 21.83 13.92 22.09
CA GLU A 648 22.48 14.39 20.87
C GLU A 648 21.62 15.43 20.13
N LEU A 649 20.29 15.24 20.05
CA LEU A 649 19.38 16.25 19.48
C LEU A 649 19.45 17.60 20.24
N ARG A 650 19.61 17.56 21.57
CA ARG A 650 19.80 18.78 22.39
C ARG A 650 21.16 19.42 22.14
N GLU A 651 22.21 18.60 22.00
CA GLU A 651 23.57 19.09 21.69
C GLU A 651 23.63 19.78 20.32
N MET A 652 22.92 19.24 19.34
CA MET A 652 22.71 19.85 18.02
C MET A 652 21.85 21.10 18.03
N LYS A 653 21.29 21.49 19.19
CA LYS A 653 20.44 22.68 19.37
C LYS A 653 19.22 22.69 18.44
N VAL A 654 18.60 21.53 18.22
CA VAL A 654 17.33 21.44 17.49
C VAL A 654 16.31 22.39 18.15
N PRO A 655 15.72 23.36 17.41
CA PRO A 655 14.94 24.45 18.01
C PRO A 655 13.74 23.97 18.83
N TYR A 656 13.05 22.92 18.36
CA TYR A 656 11.89 22.35 19.01
C TYR A 656 11.94 20.82 18.96
N LEU A 657 11.75 20.18 20.12
CA LEU A 657 11.52 18.74 20.21
C LEU A 657 10.03 18.50 20.43
N ASP A 658 9.43 17.69 19.56
CA ASP A 658 8.03 17.31 19.69
C ASP A 658 7.83 16.43 20.93
N TRP A 659 7.33 17.08 21.98
CA TRP A 659 7.03 16.44 23.26
C TRP A 659 6.04 15.29 23.15
N THR A 660 5.08 15.38 22.23
CA THR A 660 4.06 14.33 22.06
C THR A 660 4.70 13.08 21.46
N ALA A 661 5.53 13.25 20.43
CA ALA A 661 6.31 12.15 19.85
C ALA A 661 7.24 11.52 20.90
N LEU A 662 7.90 12.35 21.73
CA LEU A 662 8.83 11.87 22.75
C LEU A 662 8.14 11.14 23.91
N VAL A 663 7.02 11.64 24.42
CA VAL A 663 6.21 10.93 25.43
C VAL A 663 5.67 9.62 24.86
N GLY A 664 5.29 9.61 23.58
CA GLY A 664 4.92 8.39 22.86
C GLY A 664 6.05 7.36 22.80
N ALA A 665 7.26 7.78 22.43
CA ALA A 665 8.45 6.92 22.40
C ALA A 665 8.87 6.43 23.80
N PHE A 666 8.76 7.29 24.81
CA PHE A 666 8.98 6.92 26.21
C PHE A 666 8.00 5.83 26.67
N ALA A 667 6.70 6.01 26.38
CA ALA A 667 5.68 5.03 26.71
C ALA A 667 5.90 3.70 25.96
N ALA A 668 6.25 3.76 24.68
CA ALA A 668 6.57 2.58 23.88
C ALA A 668 7.79 1.82 24.43
N SER A 669 8.78 2.52 24.98
CA SER A 669 10.00 1.92 25.54
C SER A 669 9.76 1.12 26.84
N HIS A 670 8.58 1.24 27.46
CA HIS A 670 8.24 0.58 28.72
C HIS A 670 7.55 -0.76 28.52
N SER A 671 7.80 -1.71 29.43
CA SER A 671 7.04 -2.96 29.44
C SER A 671 5.60 -2.72 29.91
N GLN A 672 4.67 -3.52 29.39
CA GLN A 672 3.25 -3.49 29.78
C GLN A 672 3.01 -3.82 31.27
N ALA A 673 4.01 -4.36 31.96
CA ALA A 673 3.93 -4.76 33.38
C ALA A 673 4.78 -3.87 34.30
N GLU A 674 5.35 -2.78 33.80
CA GLU A 674 6.29 -1.95 34.56
C GLU A 674 5.78 -0.51 34.65
N VAL A 675 5.56 -0.05 35.87
CA VAL A 675 5.17 1.33 36.17
C VAL A 675 6.35 2.26 35.84
N TYR A 676 6.05 3.47 35.37
CA TYR A 676 7.08 4.47 35.10
C TYR A 676 7.85 4.84 36.37
N LEU A 677 9.17 4.98 36.22
CA LEU A 677 10.04 5.44 37.27
C LEU A 677 10.31 6.94 37.14
N ARG A 678 10.52 7.60 38.29
CA ARG A 678 10.91 9.01 38.31
C ARG A 678 12.24 9.19 37.58
N GLU A 679 13.19 8.29 37.83
CA GLU A 679 14.53 8.35 37.26
C GLU A 679 14.50 8.23 35.73
N ASP A 680 13.59 7.40 35.19
CA ASP A 680 13.42 7.24 33.74
C ASP A 680 12.82 8.51 33.11
N ILE A 681 11.87 9.18 33.80
CA ILE A 681 11.33 10.48 33.36
C ILE A 681 12.43 11.55 33.41
N GLU A 682 13.17 11.64 34.51
CA GLU A 682 14.19 12.65 34.72
C GLU A 682 15.36 12.51 33.74
N ALA A 683 15.76 11.28 33.42
CA ALA A 683 16.80 11.01 32.44
C ALA A 683 16.44 11.54 31.04
N LEU A 684 15.17 11.46 30.65
CA LEU A 684 14.74 11.83 29.30
C LEU A 684 14.26 13.28 29.21
N PHE A 685 13.44 13.73 30.15
CA PHE A 685 12.75 15.02 30.09
C PHE A 685 13.38 16.09 31.01
N GLY A 686 14.30 15.71 31.88
CA GLY A 686 14.87 16.57 32.91
C GLY A 686 14.09 16.54 34.23
N PRO A 687 14.50 17.32 35.24
CA PRO A 687 13.93 17.30 36.59
C PRO A 687 12.40 17.45 36.59
N VAL A 688 11.70 16.66 37.41
CA VAL A 688 10.23 16.64 37.41
C VAL A 688 9.62 18.01 37.71
N ASP A 689 10.26 18.80 38.58
CA ASP A 689 9.87 20.15 38.98
C ASP A 689 10.16 21.23 37.91
N GLN A 690 10.78 20.84 36.79
CA GLN A 690 11.10 21.70 35.65
C GLN A 690 10.43 21.24 34.36
N LEU A 691 9.62 20.18 34.41
CA LEU A 691 8.95 19.66 33.22
C LEU A 691 7.98 20.70 32.61
N PRO A 692 7.89 20.78 31.27
CA PRO A 692 6.78 21.47 30.63
C PRO A 692 5.44 20.90 31.09
N VAL A 693 4.46 21.77 31.34
CA VAL A 693 3.13 21.39 31.85
C VAL A 693 2.47 20.31 30.99
N ALA A 694 2.51 20.49 29.66
CA ALA A 694 1.95 19.53 28.71
C ALA A 694 2.60 18.13 28.81
N VAL A 695 3.91 18.05 29.07
CA VAL A 695 4.62 16.77 29.25
C VAL A 695 4.17 16.09 30.55
N ALA A 696 4.12 16.84 31.65
CA ALA A 696 3.71 16.32 32.93
C ALA A 696 2.26 15.79 32.89
N GLU A 697 1.34 16.52 32.26
CA GLU A 697 -0.05 16.13 32.07
C GLU A 697 -0.18 14.88 31.18
N GLN A 698 0.54 14.80 30.06
CA GLN A 698 0.52 13.62 29.17
C GLN A 698 1.08 12.36 29.86
N ILE A 699 2.19 12.48 30.61
CA ILE A 699 2.75 11.36 31.36
C ILE A 699 1.76 10.91 32.45
N ALA A 700 1.22 11.84 33.24
CA ALA A 700 0.25 11.53 34.29
C ALA A 700 -1.02 10.86 33.74
N GLN A 701 -1.52 11.33 32.59
CA GLN A 701 -2.65 10.71 31.91
C GLN A 701 -2.31 9.29 31.41
N GLY A 702 -1.11 9.08 30.85
CA GLY A 702 -0.62 7.77 30.45
C GLY A 702 -0.52 6.80 31.64
N MET A 703 0.00 7.28 32.78
CA MET A 703 0.07 6.50 34.02
C MET A 703 -1.32 6.09 34.50
N TRP A 704 -2.27 7.02 34.56
CA TRP A 704 -3.65 6.74 34.95
C TRP A 704 -4.28 5.61 34.11
N ARG A 705 -4.18 5.67 32.78
CA ARG A 705 -4.74 4.62 31.90
C ARG A 705 -4.11 3.24 32.12
N GLN A 706 -2.81 3.17 32.42
CA GLN A 706 -2.12 1.90 32.64
C GLN A 706 -2.35 1.34 34.05
N LEU A 707 -2.38 2.21 35.07
CA LEU A 707 -2.69 1.84 36.47
C LEU A 707 -4.09 1.24 36.59
N GLN A 708 -5.06 1.76 35.83
CA GLN A 708 -6.41 1.22 35.80
C GLN A 708 -6.53 -0.20 35.23
N ARG A 709 -5.60 -0.61 34.38
CA ARG A 709 -5.74 -1.81 33.55
C ARG A 709 -4.56 -2.76 33.79
N ASN A 710 -3.45 -2.49 33.12
CA ASN A 710 -2.38 -3.45 32.94
C ASN A 710 -1.46 -3.54 34.17
N TRP A 711 -1.08 -2.41 34.77
CA TRP A 711 -0.02 -2.40 35.78
C TRP A 711 -0.42 -3.05 37.10
N ARG A 712 -1.71 -3.00 37.46
CA ARG A 712 -2.25 -3.64 38.69
C ARG A 712 -2.67 -5.10 38.52
N SER A 713 -2.67 -5.66 37.29
CA SER A 713 -3.13 -7.05 37.04
C SER A 713 -2.08 -8.10 37.46
N PRO A 714 -2.38 -8.99 38.43
CA PRO A 714 -1.48 -10.07 38.82
C PRO A 714 -1.23 -11.07 37.68
N GLU A 715 -2.24 -11.34 36.86
CA GLU A 715 -2.14 -12.27 35.73
C GLU A 715 -1.15 -11.75 34.67
N LEU A 716 -1.22 -10.46 34.36
CA LEU A 716 -0.30 -9.84 33.41
C LEU A 716 1.14 -9.87 33.94
N GLN A 717 1.33 -9.53 35.21
CA GLN A 717 2.64 -9.61 35.89
C GLN A 717 3.22 -11.03 35.84
N GLN A 718 2.41 -12.05 36.12
CA GLN A 718 2.81 -13.46 36.03
C GLN A 718 3.13 -13.89 34.60
N SER A 719 2.35 -13.43 33.62
CA SER A 719 2.56 -13.73 32.20
C SER A 719 3.89 -13.14 31.67
N LYS A 720 4.24 -11.94 32.13
CA LYS A 720 5.47 -11.21 31.77
C LYS A 720 6.68 -11.64 32.61
N GLY A 721 6.48 -12.44 33.66
CA GLY A 721 7.55 -13.09 34.41
C GLY A 721 8.26 -12.18 35.41
N THR A 722 7.58 -11.15 35.93
CA THR A 722 8.16 -10.17 36.88
C THR A 722 8.46 -10.77 38.26
N ARG A 723 7.84 -11.93 38.59
CA ARG A 723 8.04 -12.67 39.85
C ARG A 723 7.79 -11.84 41.13
N ARG A 724 6.98 -10.77 41.03
CA ARG A 724 6.58 -9.95 42.18
C ARG A 724 5.62 -10.70 43.10
N THR A 725 5.78 -10.51 44.40
CA THR A 725 4.77 -10.86 45.40
C THR A 725 3.59 -9.87 45.35
N THR A 726 2.47 -10.21 45.99
CA THR A 726 1.30 -9.33 46.07
C THR A 726 1.64 -7.98 46.72
N ASN A 727 2.45 -7.99 47.80
CA ASN A 727 2.85 -6.77 48.49
C ASN A 727 3.78 -5.90 47.61
N GLU A 728 4.75 -6.50 46.93
CA GLU A 728 5.62 -5.77 46.00
C GLU A 728 4.84 -5.18 44.82
N LEU A 729 3.81 -5.87 44.33
CA LEU A 729 2.91 -5.35 43.29
C LEU A 729 2.10 -4.15 43.81
N GLN A 730 1.56 -4.24 45.02
CA GLN A 730 0.85 -3.14 45.64
C GLN A 730 1.76 -1.91 45.81
N GLU A 731 2.96 -2.08 46.36
CA GLU A 731 3.94 -0.99 46.51
C GLU A 731 4.33 -0.35 45.17
N GLU A 732 4.46 -1.15 44.11
CA GLU A 732 4.72 -0.67 42.74
C GLU A 732 3.55 0.19 42.21
N VAL A 733 2.32 -0.30 42.36
CA VAL A 733 1.11 0.40 41.92
C VAL A 733 0.91 1.70 42.70
N GLU A 734 1.04 1.67 44.03
CA GLU A 734 0.92 2.85 44.88
C GLU A 734 1.98 3.91 44.55
N ARG A 735 3.24 3.50 44.32
CA ARG A 735 4.29 4.41 43.86
C ARG A 735 3.93 5.06 42.53
N GLY A 736 3.31 4.31 41.61
CA GLY A 736 2.80 4.84 40.35
C GLY A 736 1.79 5.97 40.55
N TYR A 737 0.79 5.76 41.41
CA TYR A 737 -0.18 6.82 41.72
C TYR A 737 0.49 8.03 42.38
N GLN A 738 1.41 7.82 43.33
CA GLN A 738 2.14 8.90 43.99
C GLN A 738 2.94 9.75 42.99
N LEU A 739 3.62 9.12 42.04
CA LEU A 739 4.35 9.82 40.98
C LEU A 739 3.41 10.59 40.04
N GLY A 740 2.28 10.00 39.64
CA GLY A 740 1.25 10.71 38.86
C GLY A 740 0.67 11.93 39.60
N LEU A 741 0.43 11.80 40.91
CA LEU A 741 -0.03 12.91 41.74
C LEU A 741 1.01 14.03 41.87
N LEU A 742 2.29 13.67 41.91
CA LEU A 742 3.37 14.65 41.91
C LEU A 742 3.44 15.40 40.57
N LEU A 743 3.31 14.71 39.43
CA LEU A 743 3.29 15.33 38.11
C LEU A 743 2.12 16.31 37.96
N THR A 744 0.92 15.92 38.43
CA THR A 744 -0.26 16.80 38.40
C THR A 744 -0.14 17.97 39.37
N ALA A 745 0.53 17.80 40.52
CA ALA A 745 0.82 18.89 41.45
C ALA A 745 1.77 19.92 40.83
N HIS A 746 2.84 19.48 40.16
CA HIS A 746 3.75 20.34 39.41
C HIS A 746 3.03 21.11 38.28
N ALA A 747 2.24 20.40 37.46
CA ALA A 747 1.44 21.01 36.40
C ALA A 747 0.47 22.08 36.95
N ARG A 748 -0.17 21.79 38.08
CA ARG A 748 -1.08 22.71 38.77
C ARG A 748 -0.37 23.97 39.28
N GLU A 749 0.83 23.83 39.82
CA GLU A 749 1.62 24.96 40.32
C GLU A 749 2.03 25.90 39.19
N LYS A 750 2.50 25.34 38.05
CA LYS A 750 2.95 26.12 36.89
C LYS A 750 1.79 26.70 36.06
N ALA A 751 0.66 26.00 35.97
CA ALA A 751 -0.53 26.43 35.23
C ALA A 751 -1.79 26.39 36.11
N PRO A 752 -1.93 27.31 37.09
CA PRO A 752 -3.04 27.29 38.05
C PRO A 752 -4.42 27.55 37.43
N LYS A 753 -4.46 28.10 36.20
CA LYS A 753 -5.67 28.33 35.40
C LYS A 753 -6.01 27.18 34.46
N SER A 754 -5.18 26.13 34.37
CA SER A 754 -5.51 24.92 33.62
C SER A 754 -6.38 24.00 34.46
N TRP A 755 -7.52 23.57 33.91
CA TRP A 755 -8.41 22.60 34.55
C TRP A 755 -7.92 21.14 34.41
N GLN A 756 -6.95 20.88 33.52
CA GLN A 756 -6.51 19.52 33.19
C GLN A 756 -5.78 18.85 34.36
N ALA A 757 -4.78 19.52 34.95
CA ALA A 757 -4.05 19.05 36.12
C ALA A 757 -4.95 18.65 37.31
N PRO A 758 -5.91 19.47 37.79
CA PRO A 758 -6.83 19.05 38.84
C PRO A 758 -7.74 17.89 38.43
N MET A 759 -8.23 17.85 37.19
CA MET A 759 -9.04 16.72 36.73
C MET A 759 -8.24 15.41 36.78
N LEU A 760 -7.00 15.41 36.25
CA LEU A 760 -6.11 14.25 36.30
C LEU A 760 -5.74 13.84 37.74
N ALA A 761 -5.56 14.82 38.64
CA ALA A 761 -5.36 14.53 40.05
C ALA A 761 -6.60 13.88 40.68
N GLY A 762 -7.81 14.31 40.30
CA GLY A 762 -9.07 13.67 40.69
C GLY A 762 -9.13 12.22 40.22
N ASN A 763 -8.81 11.98 38.95
CA ASN A 763 -8.76 10.65 38.33
C ASN A 763 -7.85 9.68 39.09
N LEU A 764 -6.61 10.09 39.35
CA LEU A 764 -5.62 9.29 40.07
C LEU A 764 -6.04 9.03 41.52
N ARG A 765 -6.63 10.02 42.20
CA ARG A 765 -7.09 9.87 43.58
C ARG A 765 -8.28 8.93 43.68
N PHE A 766 -9.26 9.06 42.79
CA PHE A 766 -10.45 8.23 42.78
C PHE A 766 -10.09 6.77 42.51
N ASP A 767 -9.28 6.51 41.49
CA ASP A 767 -8.83 5.14 41.16
C ASP A 767 -7.94 4.52 42.25
N LEU A 768 -7.09 5.32 42.91
CA LEU A 768 -6.33 4.85 44.07
C LEU A 768 -7.24 4.51 45.27
N ALA A 769 -8.28 5.30 45.51
CA ALA A 769 -9.25 5.00 46.56
C ALA A 769 -9.98 3.67 46.27
N GLU A 770 -10.49 3.50 45.05
CA GLU A 770 -11.15 2.25 44.64
C GLU A 770 -10.19 1.05 44.72
N TYR A 771 -8.93 1.22 44.30
CA TYR A 771 -7.91 0.18 44.45
C TYR A 771 -7.65 -0.21 45.91
N TRP A 772 -7.56 0.75 46.83
CA TRP A 772 -7.42 0.45 48.25
C TRP A 772 -8.64 -0.27 48.80
N HIS A 773 -9.85 0.14 48.42
CA HIS A 773 -11.09 -0.49 48.85
C HIS A 773 -11.24 -1.94 48.33
N GLU A 774 -10.70 -2.24 47.15
CA GLU A 774 -10.60 -3.61 46.63
C GLU A 774 -9.66 -4.50 47.46
N LEU A 775 -8.56 -3.92 47.98
CA LEU A 775 -7.56 -4.64 48.79
C LEU A 775 -8.01 -4.81 50.24
N ASP A 776 -8.54 -3.75 50.84
CA ASP A 776 -9.05 -3.69 52.20
C ASP A 776 -10.34 -2.87 52.22
N PRO A 777 -11.51 -3.48 52.50
CA PRO A 777 -12.80 -2.79 52.57
C PRO A 777 -12.91 -1.76 53.70
N ASP A 778 -11.87 -1.54 54.51
CA ASP A 778 -11.86 -0.49 55.53
C ASP A 778 -12.00 0.92 54.91
N LEU A 779 -12.82 1.72 55.56
CA LEU A 779 -13.17 3.06 55.15
C LEU A 779 -12.11 4.11 55.56
N GLU A 780 -11.17 3.77 56.46
CA GLU A 780 -10.21 4.72 57.05
C GLU A 780 -9.37 5.46 55.99
N ARG A 781 -8.84 4.74 55.00
CA ARG A 781 -8.05 5.33 53.90
C ARG A 781 -8.90 5.69 52.68
N TYR A 782 -10.01 4.97 52.50
CA TYR A 782 -10.89 5.10 51.34
C TYR A 782 -11.62 6.44 51.30
N VAL A 783 -12.36 6.77 52.38
CA VAL A 783 -13.25 7.94 52.40
C VAL A 783 -12.49 9.26 52.20
N PRO A 784 -11.38 9.54 52.93
CA PRO A 784 -10.66 10.79 52.75
C PRO A 784 -10.05 10.93 51.34
N GLN A 785 -9.61 9.82 50.74
CA GLN A 785 -9.03 9.83 49.41
C GLN A 785 -10.08 10.07 48.32
N ARG A 786 -11.26 9.45 48.46
CA ARG A 786 -12.41 9.65 47.58
C ARG A 786 -12.96 11.08 47.67
N GLU A 787 -13.10 11.64 48.88
CA GLU A 787 -13.46 13.05 49.08
C GLU A 787 -12.43 14.00 48.44
N ALA A 788 -11.14 13.71 48.61
CA ALA A 788 -10.08 14.48 47.98
C ALA A 788 -10.15 14.43 46.45
N ALA A 789 -10.58 13.31 45.86
CA ALA A 789 -10.80 13.20 44.42
C ALA A 789 -11.94 14.11 43.94
N PHE A 790 -13.10 14.06 44.58
CA PHE A 790 -14.23 14.94 44.25
C PHE A 790 -13.93 16.41 44.43
N ALA A 791 -13.17 16.77 45.47
CA ALA A 791 -12.68 18.14 45.64
C ALA A 791 -11.81 18.60 44.46
N ARG A 792 -10.99 17.71 43.89
CA ARG A 792 -10.19 18.04 42.69
C ARG A 792 -11.05 18.18 41.43
N TYR A 793 -12.08 17.36 41.26
CA TYR A 793 -13.01 17.50 40.14
C TYR A 793 -13.82 18.80 40.20
N ALA A 794 -14.35 19.14 41.38
CA ALA A 794 -15.04 20.40 41.60
C ALA A 794 -14.16 21.60 41.27
N ASP A 795 -12.89 21.53 41.65
CA ASP A 795 -11.89 22.55 41.34
C ASP A 795 -11.56 22.63 39.84
N ALA A 796 -11.44 21.50 39.14
CA ALA A 796 -11.26 21.46 37.69
C ALA A 796 -12.45 22.10 36.95
N VAL A 797 -13.67 21.74 37.35
CA VAL A 797 -14.89 22.31 36.77
C VAL A 797 -14.99 23.81 37.05
N ARG A 798 -14.69 24.25 38.27
CA ARG A 798 -14.64 25.68 38.60
C ARG A 798 -13.64 26.43 37.72
N ILE A 799 -12.42 25.93 37.58
CA ILE A 799 -11.39 26.55 36.73
C ILE A 799 -11.84 26.60 35.26
N TYR A 800 -12.42 25.50 34.75
CA TYR A 800 -12.98 25.47 33.40
C TYR A 800 -14.06 26.54 33.21
N SER A 801 -15.06 26.60 34.10
CA SER A 801 -16.14 27.58 34.02
C SER A 801 -15.61 29.01 34.07
N ASP A 802 -14.66 29.30 34.97
CA ASP A 802 -14.04 30.62 35.09
C ASP A 802 -13.28 31.01 33.81
N GLN A 803 -12.56 30.07 33.17
CA GLN A 803 -11.82 30.33 31.92
C GLN A 803 -12.73 30.39 30.69
N PHE A 804 -13.79 29.58 30.66
CA PHE A 804 -14.80 29.57 29.60
C PHE A 804 -15.58 30.90 29.58
N GLU A 805 -16.03 31.38 30.74
CA GLU A 805 -16.68 32.70 30.88
C GLU A 805 -15.74 33.85 30.49
N ALA A 806 -14.43 33.70 30.77
CA ALA A 806 -13.41 34.67 30.35
C ALA A 806 -13.08 34.60 28.85
N GLY A 807 -13.63 33.63 28.10
CA GLY A 807 -13.35 33.43 26.67
C GLY A 807 -11.98 32.82 26.37
N ASN A 808 -11.29 32.29 27.38
CA ASN A 808 -9.96 31.68 27.23
C ASN A 808 -10.00 30.18 26.90
N GLU A 809 -11.15 29.54 27.07
CA GLU A 809 -11.36 28.11 26.79
C GLU A 809 -12.54 27.92 25.85
N PRO A 810 -12.46 27.02 24.86
CA PRO A 810 -13.61 26.64 24.06
C PRO A 810 -14.58 25.80 24.89
N ARG A 811 -15.79 25.62 24.36
CA ARG A 811 -16.80 24.74 24.96
C ARG A 811 -16.28 23.31 25.05
N VAL A 812 -16.09 22.80 26.26
CA VAL A 812 -15.60 21.44 26.55
C VAL A 812 -16.36 20.84 27.74
N VAL A 813 -16.82 19.59 27.64
CA VAL A 813 -17.55 18.91 28.72
C VAL A 813 -16.70 17.96 29.55
N THR A 814 -15.47 17.66 29.12
CA THR A 814 -14.57 16.67 29.72
C THR A 814 -14.42 16.76 31.25
N PRO A 815 -14.15 17.93 31.88
CA PRO A 815 -14.00 17.99 33.34
C PRO A 815 -15.31 17.66 34.09
N HIS A 816 -16.46 18.09 33.56
CA HIS A 816 -17.77 17.77 34.12
C HIS A 816 -18.11 16.28 33.92
N LEU A 817 -17.81 15.74 32.74
CA LEU A 817 -18.05 14.34 32.40
C LEU A 817 -17.24 13.40 33.30
N GLN A 818 -15.97 13.71 33.52
CA GLN A 818 -15.11 12.89 34.35
C GLN A 818 -15.57 12.88 35.82
N TRP A 819 -15.98 14.04 36.36
CA TRP A 819 -16.60 14.10 37.68
C TRP A 819 -17.89 13.26 37.71
N PHE A 820 -18.74 13.37 36.70
CA PHE A 820 -19.98 12.60 36.62
C PHE A 820 -19.72 11.08 36.60
N ILE A 821 -18.77 10.62 35.80
CA ILE A 821 -18.38 9.20 35.73
C ILE A 821 -17.92 8.68 37.11
N SER A 822 -17.07 9.45 37.81
CA SER A 822 -16.65 9.12 39.17
C SER A 822 -17.79 9.19 40.19
N ALA A 823 -18.72 10.13 40.06
CA ALA A 823 -19.92 10.21 40.90
C ALA A 823 -20.83 9.00 40.69
N LEU A 824 -20.85 8.41 39.49
CA LEU A 824 -21.55 7.14 39.24
C LEU A 824 -20.83 5.93 39.86
N GLY A 825 -19.65 6.11 40.47
CA GLY A 825 -18.88 5.04 41.10
C GLY A 825 -17.97 4.28 40.13
N ALA A 826 -17.62 4.87 38.98
CA ALA A 826 -16.69 4.27 38.02
C ALA A 826 -15.56 5.23 37.66
N THR A 827 -14.42 4.68 37.29
CA THR A 827 -13.28 5.49 36.84
C THR A 827 -13.34 5.80 35.33
N GLU A 828 -13.96 4.92 34.54
CA GLU A 828 -14.34 5.10 33.13
C GLU A 828 -15.74 4.50 32.88
N LEU A 829 -16.46 4.99 31.86
CA LEU A 829 -17.82 4.52 31.54
C LEU A 829 -17.92 3.00 31.33
N GLY A 830 -16.89 2.38 30.77
CA GLY A 830 -16.86 0.93 30.52
C GLY A 830 -16.81 0.07 31.79
N PHE A 831 -16.53 0.67 32.95
CA PHE A 831 -16.47 -0.04 34.23
C PHE A 831 -17.77 0.06 35.06
N LEU A 832 -18.81 0.71 34.53
CA LEU A 832 -20.12 0.74 35.19
C LEU A 832 -20.75 -0.65 35.21
N THR A 833 -21.18 -1.10 36.39
CA THR A 833 -21.87 -2.37 36.58
C THR A 833 -23.26 -2.13 37.18
N MET A 834 -24.15 -3.13 37.09
CA MET A 834 -25.50 -3.08 37.69
C MET A 834 -25.49 -2.82 39.21
N THR A 835 -24.36 -3.09 39.86
CA THR A 835 -24.16 -2.97 41.31
C THR A 835 -23.52 -1.66 41.73
N THR A 836 -23.07 -0.83 40.78
CA THR A 836 -22.43 0.45 41.08
C THR A 836 -23.48 1.44 41.61
N LYS A 837 -23.26 1.97 42.83
CA LYS A 837 -24.18 2.94 43.45
C LYS A 837 -23.68 4.37 43.22
N PRO A 838 -24.52 5.26 42.65
CA PRO A 838 -24.13 6.65 42.45
C PRO A 838 -24.07 7.40 43.77
N GLU A 839 -23.11 8.32 43.87
CA GLU A 839 -23.01 9.30 44.95
C GLU A 839 -23.88 10.50 44.62
N ASN A 840 -25.15 10.42 45.02
CA ASN A 840 -26.18 11.39 44.63
C ASN A 840 -25.84 12.83 45.02
N ASP A 841 -25.11 13.04 46.12
CA ASP A 841 -24.69 14.38 46.55
C ASP A 841 -23.71 15.01 45.54
N GLN A 842 -22.80 14.22 44.98
CA GLN A 842 -21.88 14.68 43.94
C GLN A 842 -22.60 14.99 42.63
N VAL A 843 -23.62 14.20 42.27
CA VAL A 843 -24.48 14.48 41.11
C VAL A 843 -25.23 15.80 41.31
N GLY A 844 -25.72 16.07 42.52
CA GLY A 844 -26.35 17.35 42.88
C GLY A 844 -25.39 18.54 42.71
N LEU A 845 -24.15 18.43 43.21
CA LEU A 845 -23.13 19.47 43.07
C LEU A 845 -22.76 19.74 41.60
N LEU A 846 -22.77 18.71 40.75
CA LEU A 846 -22.57 18.83 39.31
C LEU A 846 -23.71 19.57 38.62
N GLU A 847 -24.97 19.25 38.98
CA GLU A 847 -26.14 19.97 38.47
C GLU A 847 -26.08 21.45 38.85
N GLU A 848 -25.71 21.75 40.09
CA GLU A 848 -25.52 23.13 40.57
C GLU A 848 -24.42 23.86 39.82
N SER A 849 -23.32 23.17 39.49
CA SER A 849 -22.24 23.75 38.69
C SER A 849 -22.68 24.07 37.27
N LEU A 850 -23.36 23.14 36.60
CA LEU A 850 -23.90 23.37 35.25
C LEU A 850 -24.92 24.52 35.24
N ALA A 851 -25.73 24.65 36.30
CA ALA A 851 -26.73 25.71 36.41
C ALA A 851 -26.12 27.13 36.49
N LYS A 852 -24.82 27.26 36.79
CA LYS A 852 -24.11 28.56 36.81
C LYS A 852 -23.75 29.07 35.41
N LEU A 853 -23.65 28.18 34.43
CA LEU A 853 -23.39 28.58 33.04
C LEU A 853 -24.59 29.35 32.46
N PRO A 854 -24.39 30.21 31.43
CA PRO A 854 -25.48 30.85 30.71
C PRO A 854 -26.50 29.83 30.18
N GLN A 855 -27.78 30.19 30.16
CA GLN A 855 -28.87 29.24 29.87
C GLN A 855 -28.73 28.52 28.51
N GLU A 856 -28.25 29.23 27.48
CA GLU A 856 -27.96 28.64 26.16
C GLU A 856 -26.82 27.63 26.23
N GLU A 857 -25.78 27.94 26.99
CA GLU A 857 -24.63 27.07 27.20
C GLU A 857 -24.99 25.82 28.00
N GLN A 858 -25.91 25.91 28.96
CA GLN A 858 -26.41 24.73 29.68
C GLN A 858 -26.99 23.67 28.74
N VAL A 859 -27.78 24.09 27.75
CA VAL A 859 -28.40 23.19 26.77
C VAL A 859 -27.33 22.56 25.89
N LEU A 860 -26.37 23.36 25.41
CA LEU A 860 -25.31 22.91 24.52
C LEU A 860 -24.31 21.97 25.23
N HIS A 861 -23.93 22.26 26.47
CA HIS A 861 -23.12 21.37 27.28
C HIS A 861 -23.85 20.04 27.55
N ARG A 862 -25.16 20.08 27.88
CA ARG A 862 -25.98 18.86 28.03
C ARG A 862 -26.09 18.05 26.73
N GLY A 863 -26.16 18.72 25.57
CA GLY A 863 -26.13 18.08 24.26
C GLY A 863 -24.81 17.34 24.03
N LEU A 864 -23.67 17.99 24.30
CA LEU A 864 -22.35 17.37 24.18
C LEU A 864 -22.14 16.20 25.14
N PHE A 865 -22.70 16.27 26.36
CA PHE A 865 -22.78 15.13 27.27
C PHE A 865 -23.49 13.95 26.59
N ALA A 866 -24.68 14.16 26.03
CA ALA A 866 -25.46 13.11 25.37
C ALA A 866 -24.74 12.53 24.13
N ASP A 867 -24.08 13.36 23.33
CA ASP A 867 -23.34 12.92 22.15
C ASP A 867 -22.12 12.06 22.50
N HIS A 868 -21.42 12.36 23.60
CA HIS A 868 -20.28 11.56 24.06
C HIS A 868 -20.70 10.15 24.53
N HIS A 869 -21.95 9.96 24.94
CA HIS A 869 -22.51 8.67 25.38
C HIS A 869 -23.00 7.77 24.22
N ARG A 870 -23.20 8.32 23.03
CA ARG A 870 -23.80 7.60 21.88
C ARG A 870 -22.90 6.49 21.29
N PRO A 871 -21.56 6.68 21.15
CA PRO A 871 -20.66 5.64 20.64
C PRO A 871 -20.39 4.52 21.66
N SER A 872 -20.22 4.85 22.94
CA SER A 872 -19.85 3.86 23.97
C SER A 872 -20.96 2.85 24.28
N LEU A 873 -22.23 3.26 24.13
CA LEU A 873 -23.40 2.38 24.25
C LEU A 873 -23.59 1.50 23.00
N ALA A 874 -23.16 1.96 21.82
CA ALA A 874 -23.22 1.17 20.58
C ALA A 874 -22.13 0.08 20.54
N GLU A 875 -20.93 0.34 21.05
CA GLU A 875 -19.83 -0.63 21.08
C GLU A 875 -20.10 -1.82 22.01
N ASN A 876 -20.82 -1.61 23.11
CA ASN A 876 -21.26 -2.69 24.00
C ASN A 876 -22.36 -3.57 23.39
N ARG A 877 -23.04 -3.13 22.32
CA ARG A 877 -24.01 -3.95 21.56
C ARG A 877 -23.36 -4.90 20.55
N VAL A 878 -22.12 -4.65 20.13
CA VAL A 878 -21.47 -5.38 19.03
C VAL A 878 -20.63 -6.57 19.52
N ARG A 879 -20.34 -6.65 20.83
CA ARG A 879 -19.60 -7.81 21.40
C ARG A 879 -20.45 -9.06 21.58
N ASP A 880 -21.78 -8.94 21.57
CA ASP A 880 -22.70 -10.06 21.57
C ASP A 880 -23.39 -10.13 20.18
N PHE A 881 -23.15 -11.23 19.44
CA PHE A 881 -23.66 -11.59 18.10
C PHE A 881 -22.78 -11.26 16.86
N PRO A 882 -22.19 -12.28 16.20
CA PRO A 882 -21.97 -12.26 14.78
C PRO A 882 -23.19 -12.88 14.05
N GLY A 883 -23.98 -12.03 13.38
CA GLY A 883 -24.90 -12.47 12.33
C GLY A 883 -26.36 -12.07 12.51
N SER A 884 -26.71 -10.88 12.00
CA SER A 884 -27.88 -10.65 11.14
C SER A 884 -27.88 -9.20 10.64
N PRO A 885 -28.23 -8.94 9.37
CA PRO A 885 -28.34 -7.58 8.83
C PRO A 885 -29.74 -7.05 9.07
N LEU A 886 -29.88 -5.91 9.75
CA LEU A 886 -31.12 -5.14 9.72
C LEU A 886 -30.82 -3.66 9.50
N SER A 887 -31.64 -3.12 8.60
CA SER A 887 -31.61 -1.85 7.90
C SER A 887 -31.44 -0.60 8.78
N SER A 888 -30.69 0.34 8.23
CA SER A 888 -30.74 1.78 8.49
C SER A 888 -32.18 2.27 8.71
N ILE A 889 -32.42 2.87 9.88
CA ILE A 889 -33.55 3.77 10.09
C ILE A 889 -33.01 5.18 9.85
N ASP A 890 -33.45 5.78 8.75
CA ASP A 890 -33.27 7.19 8.46
C ASP A 890 -33.93 8.03 9.57
N VAL A 891 -33.15 8.95 10.13
CA VAL A 891 -33.65 10.02 10.99
C VAL A 891 -33.54 11.30 10.17
N GLU A 892 -34.68 11.80 9.69
CA GLU A 892 -34.80 13.11 9.04
C GLU A 892 -34.32 14.23 9.99
N PRO A 893 -33.66 15.28 9.47
CA PRO A 893 -33.30 16.45 10.26
C PRO A 893 -34.52 17.37 10.47
N PRO A 894 -34.60 18.13 11.58
CA PRO A 894 -35.74 19.00 11.83
C PRO A 894 -35.68 20.23 10.92
N HIS A 895 -36.76 20.45 10.16
CA HIS A 895 -37.01 21.68 9.41
C HIS A 895 -37.10 22.89 10.35
N GLY A 896 -36.10 23.77 10.30
CA GLY A 896 -36.14 25.11 10.87
C GLY A 896 -36.43 26.15 9.79
N HIS A 897 -37.65 26.70 9.79
CA HIS A 897 -37.99 27.90 9.04
C HIS A 897 -37.25 29.12 9.62
N PHE A 898 -36.32 29.69 8.86
CA PHE A 898 -35.84 31.07 9.06
C PHE A 898 -36.76 32.05 8.33
N PRO A 899 -37.31 33.10 8.98
CA PRO A 899 -37.79 34.26 8.27
C PRO A 899 -36.64 35.25 8.04
N GLN A 900 -36.60 35.79 6.83
CA GLN A 900 -35.64 36.80 6.37
C GLN A 900 -35.74 38.11 7.18
N ARG A 901 -34.61 38.56 7.73
CA ARG A 901 -34.03 39.90 7.49
C ARG A 901 -32.64 40.04 8.10
#